data_AF-A0A9D8FMK1-F1
#
_entry.id   AF-A0A9D8FMK1-F1
#
_cell.length_a   1.000
_cell.length_b   1.000
_cell.length_c   1.000
_cell.angle_alpha   90.00
_cell.angle_beta   90.00
_cell.angle_gamma   90.00
#
_symmetry.space_group_name_H-M   'P 1'
#
loop_
_entity.id
_entity.type
_entity.pdbx_description
1 polymer ?
#
loop_
_entity_poly.entity_id
_entity_poly.type
_entity_poly.pdbx_seq_one_letter_code
_entity_poly.pdbx_strand_id
1 'polypeptide(L)'
;MRFMGFSISRDENSRRGAGRVAMRFVIYRIETEENLKKGAEKMKKINFNRLIAAFAVLFFVGLGFTFAKTAFADGPVVIITSPANGDHVDTDTPVIEYTVTGGSITSFIVDGTELAPDNIPASGTALAHLDDGARTISITAVDGATNETIATSIFTVDTLDPVVAITAPADTSVLNGLPITISGTVTEDNIESVTLTLVLAGGDPIAPIDLTADAADGNFSTDVGSLADGDYTITVECVDLAGNDHAPSVGIELDAACVLTVRITDGSGTIEASYIGGDPIIMTENAADGIRTYETTLTYGSDVQLTAASTAGYVFKRWGGDTFGDSEITTINSIILDMVIFAYFSEDGAEYHVDPSDANASDDLSCGSAGTPFASLDYALNFLMPGNTLTLHQGIYGSIVIDSTVSGTEGNLVSFIGDGEVIIDGTGQDEAMLLEGNYILIRNFKLTKGGSYGLKITGDNITAERCDIYDNGLHGLYAQDVSNITIDNCVLRDNAGDGINLSGGAEDLIQNCVSSSNGADGIALFGADDCIVRYSIALKNGGAGFSMGDAASLDATLYNNIAYDNTGNGFNIAVTDAILLNNIANENGGDVVVDLPLEVDYNYWGDGVFVVDHDANLLCDSADGPPGFVNTEDLDVVTDLSLPNFGRCYGLRLKQSSICLDSGVALGVGANSDPVLFTVDMTDAG
;
A
#
# COMPACT_ATOMS: atom_id res chain seq x y z
N MET A 1 -7.71 44.17 48.07
CA MET A 1 -8.07 45.61 48.21
C MET A 1 -8.94 45.81 49.46
N ARG A 2 -8.73 46.85 50.26
CA ARG A 2 -9.68 47.24 51.34
C ARG A 2 -10.69 48.21 50.74
N PHE A 3 -11.97 47.85 50.72
CA PHE A 3 -13.05 48.77 50.34
C PHE A 3 -13.80 49.26 51.59
N MET A 4 -14.12 50.55 51.63
CA MET A 4 -15.04 51.13 52.61
C MET A 4 -16.44 51.17 52.00
N GLY A 5 -17.39 50.47 52.64
CA GLY A 5 -18.81 50.54 52.30
C GLY A 5 -19.61 51.12 53.46
N PHE A 6 -20.65 51.91 53.15
CA PHE A 6 -21.56 52.47 54.14
C PHE A 6 -22.78 51.55 54.31
N SER A 7 -23.17 51.26 55.55
CA SER A 7 -24.49 50.71 55.84
C SER A 7 -25.28 51.69 56.71
N ILE A 8 -26.54 51.90 56.35
CA ILE A 8 -27.49 52.72 57.10
C ILE A 8 -28.54 51.76 57.63
N SER A 9 -28.57 51.51 58.93
CA SER A 9 -29.71 50.86 59.57
C SER A 9 -30.57 51.92 60.25
N ARG A 10 -31.89 51.81 60.05
CA ARG A 10 -32.88 52.63 60.73
C ARG A 10 -33.37 51.81 61.93
N ASP A 11 -33.16 52.33 63.14
CA ASP A 11 -33.73 51.73 64.33
C ASP A 11 -35.23 52.06 64.36
N GLU A 12 -36.07 51.08 64.01
CA GLU A 12 -37.51 51.26 63.95
C GLU A 12 -38.11 51.25 65.35
N ASN A 13 -38.53 52.44 65.80
CA ASN A 13 -39.59 52.57 66.79
C ASN A 13 -39.36 51.84 68.13
N SER A 14 -38.25 52.18 68.77
CA SER A 14 -38.34 52.96 70.01
C SER A 14 -39.51 53.97 69.93
N ARG A 15 -40.59 53.70 70.67
CA ARG A 15 -41.78 54.58 70.72
C ARG A 15 -41.39 55.91 71.37
N ARG A 16 -41.57 57.00 70.60
CA ARG A 16 -41.50 58.44 70.94
C ARG A 16 -40.21 59.14 70.49
N GLY A 17 -40.33 59.87 69.37
CA GLY A 17 -39.64 61.14 69.07
C GLY A 17 -38.11 61.14 69.02
N ALA A 18 -37.57 61.30 67.80
CA ALA A 18 -36.14 61.41 67.43
C ALA A 18 -35.37 60.07 67.36
N GLY A 19 -35.58 59.32 66.27
CA GLY A 19 -34.75 58.16 65.93
C GLY A 19 -33.35 58.60 65.49
N ARG A 20 -32.33 58.21 66.26
CA ARG A 20 -30.90 58.39 65.94
C ARG A 20 -30.51 57.48 64.77
N VAL A 21 -29.90 58.02 63.72
CA VAL A 21 -29.22 57.25 62.68
C VAL A 21 -27.77 57.06 63.12
N ALA A 22 -27.34 55.82 63.33
CA ALA A 22 -25.94 55.50 63.61
C ALA A 22 -25.29 54.96 62.32
N MET A 23 -24.33 55.68 61.75
CA MET A 23 -23.43 55.12 60.74
C MET A 23 -22.33 54.33 61.44
N ARG A 24 -22.17 53.05 61.08
CA ARG A 24 -21.02 52.23 61.49
C ARG A 24 -20.14 51.96 60.27
N PHE A 25 -18.84 52.19 60.41
CA PHE A 25 -17.84 51.76 59.43
C PHE A 25 -17.62 50.25 59.58
N VAL A 26 -17.80 49.50 58.51
CA VAL A 26 -17.45 48.07 58.46
C VAL A 26 -16.42 47.88 57.36
N ILE A 27 -15.24 47.39 57.72
CA ILE A 27 -14.18 47.04 56.78
C ILE A 27 -14.34 45.56 56.44
N TYR A 28 -14.59 45.23 55.18
CA TYR A 28 -14.57 43.85 54.71
C TYR A 28 -13.16 43.49 54.23
N ARG A 29 -12.64 42.34 54.68
CA ARG A 29 -11.41 41.72 54.16
C ARG A 29 -11.82 40.67 53.14
N ILE A 30 -11.38 40.81 51.89
CA ILE A 30 -11.75 39.90 50.80
C ILE A 30 -10.59 38.92 50.62
N GLU A 31 -10.86 37.62 50.74
CA GLU A 31 -9.85 36.56 50.59
C GLU A 31 -10.12 35.64 49.36
N THR A 32 -11.23 35.79 48.61
CA THR A 32 -11.52 35.03 47.38
C THR A 32 -12.47 35.74 46.39
N GLU A 33 -12.38 35.35 45.10
CA GLU A 33 -13.09 35.92 43.93
C GLU A 33 -14.63 35.76 43.97
N GLU A 34 -15.14 34.73 44.66
CA GLU A 34 -16.58 34.46 44.78
C GLU A 34 -17.33 35.54 45.59
N ASN A 35 -16.63 36.25 46.47
CA ASN A 35 -17.21 37.36 47.26
C ASN A 35 -17.33 38.67 46.48
N LEU A 36 -16.58 38.82 45.37
CA LEU A 36 -16.68 39.99 44.49
C LEU A 36 -18.01 39.99 43.71
N LYS A 37 -18.40 38.81 43.19
CA LYS A 37 -19.64 38.64 42.42
C LYS A 37 -20.91 38.85 43.27
N LYS A 38 -20.91 38.39 44.54
CA LYS A 38 -22.04 38.64 45.49
C LYS A 38 -22.15 40.10 45.96
N GLY A 39 -21.05 40.87 45.95
CA GLY A 39 -21.04 42.30 46.26
C GLY A 39 -21.60 43.16 45.11
N ALA A 40 -21.25 42.83 43.87
CA ALA A 40 -21.70 43.53 42.68
C ALA A 40 -23.21 43.37 42.42
N GLU A 41 -23.79 42.20 42.70
CA GLU A 41 -25.25 41.98 42.57
C GLU A 41 -26.09 42.78 43.58
N LYS A 42 -25.56 43.07 44.79
CA LYS A 42 -26.28 43.90 45.77
C LYS A 42 -26.23 45.40 45.45
N MET A 43 -25.23 45.88 44.72
CA MET A 43 -25.14 47.29 44.29
C MET A 43 -26.02 47.62 43.07
N LYS A 44 -26.35 46.65 42.20
CA LYS A 44 -27.29 46.84 41.07
C LYS A 44 -28.75 47.14 41.51
N LYS A 45 -29.10 47.01 42.79
CA LYS A 45 -30.45 47.32 43.33
C LYS A 45 -30.61 48.71 43.97
N ILE A 46 -29.58 49.57 43.94
CA ILE A 46 -29.67 50.94 44.47
C ILE A 46 -29.99 51.90 43.33
N ASN A 47 -31.23 52.37 43.28
CA ASN A 47 -31.72 53.30 42.27
C ASN A 47 -31.24 54.74 42.63
N PHE A 48 -30.09 55.14 42.07
CA PHE A 48 -29.36 56.37 42.41
C PHE A 48 -30.19 57.66 42.23
N ASN A 49 -31.21 57.65 41.37
CA ASN A 49 -32.12 58.79 41.13
C ASN A 49 -33.08 59.09 42.30
N ARG A 50 -33.18 58.23 43.33
CA ARG A 50 -33.95 58.52 44.56
C ARG A 50 -33.11 59.13 45.70
N LEU A 51 -31.78 59.14 45.59
CA LEU A 51 -30.89 59.68 46.62
C LEU A 51 -30.76 61.22 46.55
N ILE A 52 -30.88 61.80 45.34
CA ILE A 52 -30.81 63.25 45.13
C ILE A 52 -32.13 63.95 45.54
N ALA A 53 -33.28 63.27 45.42
CA ALA A 53 -34.58 63.83 45.82
C ALA A 53 -34.83 63.84 47.35
N ALA A 54 -34.07 63.06 48.14
CA ALA A 54 -34.22 62.98 49.60
C ALA A 54 -33.44 64.07 50.36
N PHE A 55 -32.54 64.80 49.70
CA PHE A 55 -31.71 65.84 50.32
C PHE A 55 -32.32 67.25 50.30
N ALA A 56 -33.47 67.46 49.66
CA ALA A 56 -34.04 68.80 49.43
C ALA A 56 -35.26 69.21 50.30
N VAL A 57 -35.73 68.41 51.28
CA VAL A 57 -37.03 68.69 51.97
C VAL A 57 -36.98 68.68 53.50
N LEU A 58 -35.88 69.07 54.15
CA LEU A 58 -35.92 69.29 55.60
C LEU A 58 -34.88 70.33 56.05
N PHE A 59 -35.20 71.63 55.97
CA PHE A 59 -34.81 72.62 57.00
C PHE A 59 -35.44 74.02 56.75
N PHE A 60 -36.69 74.19 57.19
CA PHE A 60 -37.20 75.45 57.77
C PHE A 60 -38.15 74.96 58.87
N VAL A 61 -37.89 75.18 60.16
CA VAL A 61 -38.33 76.36 60.93
C VAL A 61 -37.51 76.47 62.23
N GLY A 62 -36.95 77.65 62.48
CA GLY A 62 -36.99 78.34 63.77
C GLY A 62 -36.10 77.84 64.92
N LEU A 63 -34.89 78.42 65.03
CA LEU A 63 -34.40 79.23 66.17
C LEU A 63 -32.86 79.26 66.15
N GLY A 64 -32.32 80.46 66.35
CA GLY A 64 -30.98 80.84 65.93
C GLY A 64 -29.83 80.16 66.68
N PHE A 65 -28.88 79.66 65.90
CA PHE A 65 -27.47 79.61 66.25
C PHE A 65 -26.68 80.04 65.00
N THR A 66 -26.05 81.20 65.08
CA THR A 66 -25.11 81.69 64.07
C THR A 66 -23.81 80.89 64.22
N PHE A 67 -23.66 79.80 63.47
CA PHE A 67 -22.33 79.34 63.07
C PHE A 67 -21.96 80.11 61.82
N ALA A 68 -20.91 80.92 61.90
CA ALA A 68 -20.26 81.44 60.70
C ALA A 68 -19.82 80.23 59.86
N LYS A 69 -20.61 79.89 58.83
CA LYS A 69 -20.16 79.01 57.76
C LYS A 69 -19.19 79.87 56.96
N THR A 70 -17.90 79.77 57.26
CA THR A 70 -16.88 80.01 56.24
C THR A 70 -17.27 79.11 55.06
N ALA A 71 -17.78 79.70 53.99
CA ALA A 71 -17.88 79.01 52.73
C ALA A 71 -16.44 78.63 52.36
N PHE A 72 -16.12 77.34 52.40
CA PHE A 72 -14.99 76.84 51.63
C PHE A 72 -15.30 77.24 50.19
N ALA A 73 -14.48 78.12 49.60
CA ALA A 73 -14.60 78.41 48.18
C ALA A 73 -14.37 77.09 47.44
N ASP A 74 -15.26 76.75 46.50
CA ASP A 74 -15.03 75.62 45.60
C ASP A 74 -13.74 75.95 44.82
N GLY A 75 -12.73 75.08 44.93
CA GLY A 75 -11.45 75.28 44.26
C GLY A 75 -11.58 75.27 42.73
N PRO A 76 -10.51 75.61 42.01
CA PRO A 76 -10.53 75.58 40.55
C PRO A 76 -10.77 74.15 40.03
N VAL A 77 -11.41 74.02 38.87
CA VAL A 77 -11.56 72.73 38.17
C VAL A 77 -10.72 72.77 36.91
N VAL A 78 -9.84 71.78 36.75
CA VAL A 78 -9.00 71.59 35.58
C VAL A 78 -9.34 70.22 34.98
N ILE A 79 -9.61 70.19 33.66
CA ILE A 79 -9.86 68.95 32.92
C ILE A 79 -9.06 69.01 31.63
N ILE A 80 -8.24 67.99 31.37
CA ILE A 80 -7.58 67.76 30.08
C ILE A 80 -8.47 66.83 29.27
N THR A 81 -8.85 67.24 28.06
CA THR A 81 -9.74 66.48 27.17
C THR A 81 -9.02 65.90 25.95
N SER A 82 -7.85 66.42 25.58
CA SER A 82 -7.00 65.83 24.54
C SER A 82 -5.53 66.26 24.72
N PRO A 83 -4.55 65.35 24.57
CA PRO A 83 -4.72 63.91 24.65
C PRO A 83 -5.31 63.51 26.01
N ALA A 84 -6.35 62.69 26.00
CA ALA A 84 -6.93 62.12 27.21
C ALA A 84 -6.01 61.05 27.79
N ASN A 85 -6.26 60.69 29.06
CA ASN A 85 -5.40 59.75 29.75
C ASN A 85 -5.54 58.34 29.15
N GLY A 86 -4.45 57.82 28.58
CA GLY A 86 -4.36 56.52 27.91
C GLY A 86 -4.39 56.60 26.39
N ASP A 87 -4.53 57.79 25.80
CA ASP A 87 -4.57 57.97 24.35
C ASP A 87 -3.22 57.58 23.72
N HIS A 88 -3.29 57.08 22.48
CA HIS A 88 -2.15 56.96 21.57
C HIS A 88 -2.39 57.96 20.43
N VAL A 89 -1.37 58.71 20.04
CA VAL A 89 -1.47 59.75 19.01
C VAL A 89 -0.41 59.53 17.93
N ASP A 90 -0.84 59.61 16.68
CA ASP A 90 -0.05 59.42 15.44
C ASP A 90 0.82 60.64 15.05
N THR A 91 1.04 61.55 15.99
CA THR A 91 1.70 62.83 15.71
C THR A 91 2.62 63.29 16.84
N ASP A 92 3.79 63.81 16.44
CA ASP A 92 4.78 64.42 17.32
C ASP A 92 4.36 65.79 17.89
N THR A 93 3.25 66.36 17.41
CA THR A 93 2.75 67.69 17.82
C THR A 93 1.26 67.65 18.18
N PRO A 94 0.86 66.83 19.17
CA PRO A 94 -0.54 66.62 19.49
C PRO A 94 -1.20 67.92 19.95
N VAL A 95 -2.48 68.08 19.57
CA VAL A 95 -3.28 69.23 19.98
C VAL A 95 -3.70 69.06 21.42
N ILE A 96 -3.38 70.06 22.26
CA ILE A 96 -3.76 70.06 23.67
C ILE A 96 -5.11 70.77 23.86
N GLU A 97 -6.09 70.04 24.39
CA GLU A 97 -7.37 70.59 24.81
C GLU A 97 -7.55 70.45 26.32
N TYR A 98 -7.87 71.56 26.98
CA TYR A 98 -8.20 71.60 28.40
C TYR A 98 -9.23 72.68 28.72
N THR A 99 -9.88 72.53 29.88
CA THR A 99 -10.76 73.54 30.48
C THR A 99 -10.29 73.88 31.88
N VAL A 100 -10.30 75.18 32.21
CA VAL A 100 -10.04 75.69 33.56
C VAL A 100 -11.21 76.57 33.96
N THR A 101 -11.85 76.26 35.09
CA THR A 101 -12.93 77.07 35.66
C THR A 101 -12.66 77.38 37.12
N GLY A 102 -13.07 78.56 37.61
CA GLY A 102 -12.90 78.94 39.01
C GLY A 102 -11.48 79.37 39.43
N GLY A 103 -10.50 79.41 38.52
CA GLY A 103 -9.13 79.87 38.81
C GLY A 103 -8.31 80.21 37.57
N SER A 104 -6.99 80.33 37.72
CA SER A 104 -6.04 80.60 36.63
C SER A 104 -4.88 79.61 36.67
N ILE A 105 -4.32 79.28 35.52
CA ILE A 105 -3.17 78.36 35.42
C ILE A 105 -1.96 79.01 36.07
N THR A 106 -1.32 78.28 36.97
CA THR A 106 -0.08 78.70 37.65
C THR A 106 1.13 77.86 37.27
N SER A 107 0.92 76.63 36.80
CA SER A 107 1.99 75.76 36.29
C SER A 107 1.44 74.91 35.15
N PHE A 108 2.23 74.77 34.09
CA PHE A 108 1.96 73.88 32.96
C PHE A 108 3.24 73.10 32.67
N ILE A 109 3.19 71.79 32.89
CA ILE A 109 4.34 70.90 32.80
C ILE A 109 4.11 69.90 31.68
N VAL A 110 5.08 69.79 30.77
CA VAL A 110 5.15 68.74 29.74
C VAL A 110 6.41 67.93 30.01
N ASP A 111 6.27 66.62 30.21
CA ASP A 111 7.38 65.69 30.50
C ASP A 111 8.31 66.16 31.63
N GLY A 112 7.72 66.70 32.70
CA GLY A 112 8.46 67.21 33.85
C GLY A 112 9.12 68.58 33.65
N THR A 113 9.04 69.15 32.45
CA THR A 113 9.53 70.50 32.13
C THR A 113 8.41 71.52 32.26
N GLU A 114 8.58 72.48 33.16
CA GLU A 114 7.64 73.60 33.32
C GLU A 114 7.81 74.62 32.17
N LEU A 115 6.70 74.94 31.50
CA LEU A 115 6.68 75.96 30.46
C LEU A 115 6.69 77.36 31.07
N ALA A 116 7.38 78.30 30.41
CA ALA A 116 7.35 79.70 30.82
C ALA A 116 5.91 80.25 30.75
N PRO A 117 5.49 81.14 31.68
CA PRO A 117 4.11 81.64 31.74
C PRO A 117 3.60 82.27 30.43
N ASP A 118 4.48 82.92 29.66
CA ASP A 118 4.14 83.55 28.37
C ASP A 118 4.07 82.55 27.21
N ASN A 119 4.47 81.30 27.43
CA ASN A 119 4.53 80.22 26.43
C ASN A 119 3.55 79.07 26.74
N ILE A 120 2.58 79.27 27.64
CA ILE A 120 1.55 78.27 27.91
C ILE A 120 0.63 78.17 26.66
N PRO A 121 0.50 76.99 26.02
CA PRO A 121 -0.33 76.82 24.85
C PRO A 121 -1.81 77.08 25.19
N ALA A 122 -2.52 77.79 24.32
CA ALA A 122 -3.96 77.93 24.45
C ALA A 122 -4.63 76.57 24.20
N SER A 123 -5.75 76.29 24.89
CA SER A 123 -6.56 75.11 24.60
C SER A 123 -6.96 75.09 23.11
N GLY A 124 -6.79 73.95 22.44
CA GLY A 124 -6.97 73.77 21.00
C GLY A 124 -5.74 74.11 20.15
N THR A 125 -4.55 74.27 20.74
CA THR A 125 -3.29 74.49 19.99
C THR A 125 -2.40 73.27 20.03
N ALA A 126 -1.60 73.06 18.97
CA ALA A 126 -0.58 72.03 18.93
C ALA A 126 0.52 72.29 19.97
N LEU A 127 0.98 71.23 20.62
CA LEU A 127 2.20 71.28 21.42
C LEU A 127 3.44 71.43 20.53
N ALA A 128 4.55 71.78 21.16
CA ALA A 128 5.85 71.62 20.52
C ALA A 128 6.16 70.12 20.35
N HIS A 129 7.10 69.82 19.45
CA HIS A 129 7.60 68.47 19.18
C HIS A 129 7.81 67.64 20.45
N LEU A 130 7.19 66.47 20.48
CA LEU A 130 7.36 65.41 21.47
C LEU A 130 7.90 64.19 20.74
N ASP A 131 8.95 63.56 21.29
CA ASP A 131 9.43 62.30 20.69
C ASP A 131 8.42 61.17 20.96
N ASP A 132 8.60 60.01 20.34
CA ASP A 132 7.75 58.85 20.62
C ASP A 132 7.88 58.35 22.08
N GLY A 133 6.88 57.60 22.52
CA GLY A 133 6.79 56.99 23.83
C GLY A 133 5.82 57.70 24.78
N ALA A 134 5.83 57.26 26.04
CA ALA A 134 4.91 57.78 27.06
C ALA A 134 5.24 59.25 27.42
N ARG A 135 4.23 60.11 27.29
CA ARG A 135 4.25 61.55 27.57
C ARG A 135 3.32 61.90 28.71
N THR A 136 3.64 62.98 29.41
CA THR A 136 2.83 63.47 30.54
C THR A 136 2.59 64.97 30.45
N ILE A 137 1.32 65.37 30.56
CA ILE A 137 0.91 66.78 30.72
C ILE A 137 0.34 66.95 32.13
N SER A 138 0.80 67.96 32.85
CA SER A 138 0.26 68.34 34.15
C SER A 138 -0.07 69.83 34.18
N ILE A 139 -1.33 70.16 34.45
CA ILE A 139 -1.82 71.53 34.53
C ILE A 139 -2.27 71.80 35.96
N THR A 140 -1.66 72.81 36.58
CA THR A 140 -2.02 73.29 37.91
C THR A 140 -2.73 74.62 37.79
N ALA A 141 -3.92 74.74 38.39
CA ALA A 141 -4.64 76.00 38.52
C ALA A 141 -4.86 76.35 40.00
N VAL A 142 -4.83 77.66 40.29
CA VAL A 142 -5.05 78.22 41.63
C VAL A 142 -6.14 79.30 41.56
N ASP A 143 -7.01 79.35 42.57
CA ASP A 143 -8.02 80.40 42.71
C ASP A 143 -7.54 81.59 43.57
N GLY A 144 -8.33 82.66 43.63
CA GLY A 144 -8.01 83.85 44.46
C GLY A 144 -8.04 83.59 45.97
N ALA A 145 -8.51 82.41 46.40
CA ALA A 145 -8.50 81.94 47.79
C ALA A 145 -7.36 80.94 48.06
N THR A 146 -6.43 80.78 47.11
CA THR A 146 -5.25 79.87 47.17
C THR A 146 -5.57 78.37 47.15
N ASN A 147 -6.78 77.98 46.76
CA ASN A 147 -7.09 76.57 46.50
C ASN A 147 -6.43 76.13 45.19
N GLU A 148 -5.82 74.95 45.17
CA GLU A 148 -5.06 74.40 44.05
C GLU A 148 -5.72 73.12 43.51
N THR A 149 -5.72 72.92 42.20
CA THR A 149 -6.12 71.67 41.54
C THR A 149 -5.16 71.34 40.41
N ILE A 150 -4.80 70.07 40.34
CA ILE A 150 -3.89 69.52 39.34
C ILE A 150 -4.66 68.50 38.50
N ALA A 151 -4.59 68.65 37.19
CA ALA A 151 -4.99 67.61 36.24
C ALA A 151 -3.75 67.05 35.56
N THR A 152 -3.69 65.74 35.42
CA THR A 152 -2.60 65.04 34.73
C THR A 152 -3.18 64.15 33.65
N SER A 153 -2.57 64.17 32.47
CA SER A 153 -2.83 63.23 31.38
C SER A 153 -1.53 62.49 31.05
N ILE A 154 -1.60 61.17 30.98
CA ILE A 154 -0.53 60.30 30.48
C ILE A 154 -1.03 59.71 29.17
N PHE A 155 -0.29 59.88 28.09
CA PHE A 155 -0.62 59.40 26.75
C PHE A 155 0.67 58.94 26.04
N THR A 156 0.55 58.24 24.93
CA THR A 156 1.69 57.77 24.14
C THR A 156 1.72 58.54 22.83
N VAL A 157 2.86 59.14 22.50
CA VAL A 157 3.13 59.59 21.13
C VAL A 157 3.71 58.39 20.39
N ASP A 158 3.11 58.04 19.27
CA ASP A 158 3.52 56.90 18.47
C ASP A 158 3.38 57.24 16.99
N THR A 159 4.49 57.64 16.38
CA THR A 159 4.53 58.07 14.97
C THR A 159 5.10 57.01 14.02
N LEU A 160 5.32 55.79 14.52
CA LEU A 160 5.96 54.73 13.77
C LEU A 160 4.92 53.78 13.18
N ASP A 161 5.00 53.55 11.88
CA ASP A 161 4.18 52.52 11.23
C ASP A 161 4.61 51.11 11.70
N PRO A 162 3.67 50.17 11.89
CA PRO A 162 4.00 48.78 12.17
C PRO A 162 4.80 48.17 11.00
N VAL A 163 5.71 47.24 11.30
CA VAL A 163 6.46 46.52 10.24
C VAL A 163 5.93 45.11 10.09
N VAL A 164 5.21 44.86 8.99
CA VAL A 164 4.67 43.54 8.63
C VAL A 164 5.52 42.92 7.52
N ALA A 165 5.79 41.62 7.61
CA ALA A 165 6.41 40.85 6.54
C ALA A 165 5.68 39.52 6.38
N ILE A 166 5.30 39.18 5.15
CA ILE A 166 4.78 37.86 4.78
C ILE A 166 5.98 36.98 4.43
N THR A 167 6.20 35.90 5.18
CA THR A 167 7.35 34.99 4.99
C THR A 167 6.97 33.73 4.22
N ALA A 168 5.71 33.32 4.25
CA ALA A 168 5.16 32.32 3.35
C ALA A 168 3.66 32.61 3.06
N PRO A 169 3.17 32.31 1.85
CA PRO A 169 3.92 31.86 0.68
C PRO A 169 4.82 32.97 0.10
N ALA A 170 5.79 32.59 -0.73
CA ALA A 170 6.65 33.55 -1.42
C ALA A 170 5.86 34.28 -2.52
N ASP A 171 6.17 35.55 -2.76
CA ASP A 171 5.52 36.32 -3.83
C ASP A 171 5.72 35.64 -5.20
N THR A 172 4.64 35.58 -5.97
CA THR A 172 4.50 34.89 -7.27
C THR A 172 4.65 33.37 -7.24
N SER A 173 4.52 32.72 -6.08
CA SER A 173 4.58 31.26 -6.01
C SER A 173 3.34 30.59 -6.61
N VAL A 174 3.56 29.49 -7.33
CA VAL A 174 2.50 28.54 -7.69
C VAL A 174 2.38 27.50 -6.58
N LEU A 175 1.20 27.37 -6.01
CA LEU A 175 0.90 26.43 -4.92
C LEU A 175 -0.06 25.36 -5.42
N ASN A 176 0.25 24.11 -5.10
CA ASN A 176 -0.60 22.98 -5.44
C ASN A 176 -1.33 22.50 -4.17
N GLY A 177 -2.65 22.54 -4.23
CA GLY A 177 -3.53 21.98 -3.20
C GLY A 177 -3.76 22.85 -1.97
N LEU A 178 -4.48 22.25 -1.02
CA LEU A 178 -4.94 22.87 0.21
C LEU A 178 -4.67 21.95 1.41
N PRO A 179 -4.56 22.50 2.64
CA PRO A 179 -4.58 23.94 2.95
C PRO A 179 -3.27 24.65 2.56
N ILE A 180 -3.35 25.94 2.27
CA ILE A 180 -2.16 26.80 2.16
C ILE A 180 -1.84 27.41 3.53
N THR A 181 -0.58 27.31 3.95
CA THR A 181 -0.11 27.97 5.17
C THR A 181 0.38 29.37 4.84
N ILE A 182 -0.18 30.36 5.52
CA ILE A 182 0.23 31.78 5.44
C ILE A 182 0.92 32.13 6.75
N SER A 183 2.15 32.63 6.68
CA SER A 183 2.94 33.01 7.85
C SER A 183 3.77 34.25 7.60
N GLY A 184 4.18 34.89 8.70
CA GLY A 184 4.90 36.15 8.65
C GLY A 184 5.22 36.70 10.02
N THR A 185 5.69 37.93 10.06
CA THR A 185 6.07 38.65 11.28
C THR A 185 5.46 40.03 11.32
N VAL A 186 5.11 40.49 12.52
CA VAL A 186 4.74 41.88 12.83
C VAL A 186 5.73 42.40 13.87
N THR A 187 6.33 43.57 13.63
CA THR A 187 7.12 44.31 14.63
C THR A 187 6.37 45.58 14.97
N GLU A 188 5.69 45.56 16.12
CA GLU A 188 4.94 46.69 16.70
C GLU A 188 4.66 46.38 18.19
N ASP A 189 4.79 47.37 19.06
CA ASP A 189 4.56 47.24 20.52
C ASP A 189 3.09 47.50 20.89
N ASN A 190 2.37 48.29 20.10
CA ASN A 190 1.04 48.83 20.37
C ASN A 190 -0.04 48.31 19.39
N ILE A 191 0.00 47.04 19.00
CA ILE A 191 -0.93 46.44 18.02
C ILE A 191 -2.40 46.56 18.46
N GLU A 192 -3.25 47.20 17.64
CA GLU A 192 -4.71 47.19 17.76
C GLU A 192 -5.30 45.98 17.01
N SER A 193 -4.83 45.70 15.79
CA SER A 193 -5.29 44.57 14.99
C SER A 193 -4.27 44.07 13.97
N VAL A 194 -4.38 42.78 13.62
CA VAL A 194 -3.69 42.16 12.47
C VAL A 194 -4.73 41.37 11.69
N THR A 195 -4.95 41.71 10.42
CA THR A 195 -5.98 41.09 9.58
C THR A 195 -5.40 40.56 8.28
N LEU A 196 -5.83 39.36 7.91
CA LEU A 196 -5.48 38.70 6.65
C LEU A 196 -6.68 38.78 5.69
N THR A 197 -6.44 39.28 4.49
CA THR A 197 -7.42 39.32 3.40
C THR A 197 -6.86 38.59 2.18
N LEU A 198 -7.67 37.73 1.57
CA LEU A 198 -7.36 37.07 0.31
C LEU A 198 -8.34 37.53 -0.77
N VAL A 199 -7.85 37.91 -1.94
CA VAL A 199 -8.67 38.37 -3.07
C VAL A 199 -8.35 37.56 -4.31
N LEU A 200 -9.34 36.82 -4.84
CA LEU A 200 -9.23 36.16 -6.14
C LEU A 200 -9.26 37.20 -7.26
N ALA A 201 -8.40 37.09 -8.27
CA ALA A 201 -8.34 38.02 -9.38
C ALA A 201 -9.70 38.17 -10.09
N GLY A 202 -10.28 39.37 -10.03
CA GLY A 202 -11.60 39.67 -10.59
C GLY A 202 -12.80 39.22 -9.73
N GLY A 203 -12.56 38.69 -8.53
CA GLY A 203 -13.57 38.31 -7.54
C GLY A 203 -13.69 39.30 -6.37
N ASP A 204 -14.63 39.00 -5.46
CA ASP A 204 -14.76 39.71 -4.19
C ASP A 204 -13.73 39.18 -3.17
N PRO A 205 -13.29 40.01 -2.20
CA PRO A 205 -12.46 39.56 -1.09
C PRO A 205 -13.13 38.44 -0.30
N ILE A 206 -12.35 37.45 0.10
CA ILE A 206 -12.77 36.45 1.10
C ILE A 206 -12.93 37.17 2.44
N ALA A 207 -13.82 36.65 3.30
CA ALA A 207 -14.02 37.18 4.64
C ALA A 207 -12.67 37.33 5.38
N PRO A 208 -12.35 38.52 5.92
CA PRO A 208 -11.09 38.74 6.61
C PRO A 208 -10.89 37.77 7.77
N ILE A 209 -9.65 37.36 7.98
CA ILE A 209 -9.24 36.46 9.06
C ILE A 209 -8.42 37.27 10.05
N ASP A 210 -8.89 37.36 11.29
CA ASP A 210 -8.12 37.98 12.37
C ASP A 210 -6.93 37.07 12.72
N LEU A 211 -5.72 37.63 12.66
CA LEU A 211 -4.49 36.96 13.03
C LEU A 211 -4.07 37.38 14.44
N THR A 212 -3.37 36.47 15.12
CA THR A 212 -2.71 36.79 16.39
C THR A 212 -1.22 36.67 16.17
N ALA A 213 -0.49 37.78 16.28
CA ALA A 213 0.96 37.79 16.34
C ALA A 213 1.42 37.36 17.73
N ASP A 214 2.42 36.49 17.81
CA ASP A 214 3.01 36.06 19.08
C ASP A 214 3.71 37.25 19.76
N ALA A 215 3.42 37.46 21.05
CA ALA A 215 3.93 38.62 21.78
C ALA A 215 5.44 38.59 22.04
N ALA A 216 6.12 37.46 21.86
CA ALA A 216 7.55 37.31 22.11
C ALA A 216 8.41 37.57 20.86
N ASP A 217 7.92 37.21 19.68
CA ASP A 217 8.69 37.27 18.44
C ASP A 217 7.93 37.85 17.24
N GLY A 218 6.66 38.22 17.40
CA GLY A 218 5.84 38.84 16.37
C GLY A 218 5.34 37.88 15.30
N ASN A 219 5.57 36.57 15.44
CA ASN A 219 5.22 35.60 14.40
C ASN A 219 3.70 35.37 14.32
N PHE A 220 3.18 35.22 13.11
CA PHE A 220 1.84 34.72 12.86
C PHE A 220 1.89 33.52 11.88
N SER A 221 0.93 32.60 12.01
CA SER A 221 0.76 31.48 11.08
C SER A 221 -0.70 31.02 11.08
N THR A 222 -1.27 30.79 9.90
CA THR A 222 -2.63 30.25 9.74
C THR A 222 -2.73 29.38 8.49
N ASP A 223 -3.61 28.38 8.53
CA ASP A 223 -3.91 27.50 7.40
C ASP A 223 -5.25 27.87 6.77
N VAL A 224 -5.27 28.03 5.45
CA VAL A 224 -6.49 28.33 4.67
C VAL A 224 -6.82 27.13 3.78
N GLY A 225 -7.91 26.43 4.11
CA GLY A 225 -8.24 25.11 3.54
C GLY A 225 -9.37 25.05 2.52
N SER A 226 -9.95 26.17 2.10
CA SER A 226 -11.09 26.17 1.17
C SER A 226 -11.02 27.38 0.23
N LEU A 227 -10.23 27.22 -0.83
CA LEU A 227 -10.05 28.20 -1.89
C LEU A 227 -10.34 27.54 -3.25
N ALA A 228 -10.76 28.33 -4.22
CA ALA A 228 -10.91 27.87 -5.59
C ALA A 228 -9.58 28.04 -6.33
N ASP A 229 -9.44 27.43 -7.51
CA ASP A 229 -8.27 27.68 -8.36
C ASP A 229 -8.22 29.13 -8.83
N GLY A 230 -7.01 29.65 -8.96
CA GLY A 230 -6.73 30.92 -9.61
C GLY A 230 -5.73 31.81 -8.87
N ASP A 231 -5.58 33.02 -9.38
CA ASP A 231 -4.62 34.00 -8.88
C ASP A 231 -5.18 34.72 -7.65
N TYR A 232 -4.48 34.64 -6.52
CA TYR A 232 -4.83 35.35 -5.29
C TYR A 232 -3.83 36.45 -4.95
N THR A 233 -4.35 37.60 -4.52
CA THR A 233 -3.58 38.57 -3.74
C THR A 233 -3.83 38.32 -2.27
N ILE A 234 -2.77 38.05 -1.52
CA ILE A 234 -2.78 37.90 -0.06
C ILE A 234 -2.28 39.20 0.55
N THR A 235 -3.09 39.84 1.39
CA THR A 235 -2.74 41.06 2.11
C THR A 235 -2.79 40.79 3.61
N VAL A 236 -1.75 41.18 4.34
CA VAL A 236 -1.76 41.18 5.81
C VAL A 236 -1.62 42.62 6.28
N GLU A 237 -2.66 43.16 6.90
CA GLU A 237 -2.69 44.53 7.42
C GLU A 237 -2.52 44.50 8.94
N CYS A 238 -1.59 45.29 9.46
CA CYS A 238 -1.49 45.60 10.88
C CYS A 238 -1.82 47.07 11.10
N VAL A 239 -2.65 47.35 12.11
CA VAL A 239 -2.98 48.70 12.59
C VAL A 239 -2.64 48.76 14.07
N ASP A 240 -1.97 49.82 14.50
CA ASP A 240 -1.62 50.07 15.90
C ASP A 240 -2.72 50.88 16.65
N LEU A 241 -2.50 51.11 17.95
CA LEU A 241 -3.40 51.87 18.82
C LEU A 241 -3.46 53.37 18.50
N ALA A 242 -2.44 53.93 17.84
CA ALA A 242 -2.41 55.33 17.37
C ALA A 242 -3.10 55.51 16.02
N GLY A 243 -3.32 54.41 15.29
CA GLY A 243 -3.90 54.37 13.96
C GLY A 243 -2.88 54.31 12.83
N ASN A 244 -1.58 54.13 13.11
CA ASN A 244 -0.59 53.87 12.06
C ASN A 244 -0.78 52.45 11.51
N ASP A 245 -0.54 52.28 10.20
CA ASP A 245 -0.87 51.04 9.50
C ASP A 245 0.20 50.59 8.50
N HIS A 246 0.27 49.29 8.26
CA HIS A 246 1.07 48.71 7.19
C HIS A 246 0.44 47.41 6.67
N ALA A 247 0.27 47.36 5.34
CA ALA A 247 -0.42 46.27 4.64
C ALA A 247 0.39 45.73 3.45
N PRO A 248 1.48 44.97 3.65
CA PRO A 248 2.15 44.27 2.56
C PRO A 248 1.22 43.25 1.90
N SER A 249 1.50 42.95 0.63
CA SER A 249 0.80 41.91 -0.11
C SER A 249 1.75 41.06 -0.94
N VAL A 250 1.35 39.82 -1.19
CA VAL A 250 2.00 38.88 -2.10
C VAL A 250 0.97 38.28 -3.05
N GLY A 251 1.36 38.03 -4.29
CA GLY A 251 0.55 37.30 -5.27
C GLY A 251 0.87 35.81 -5.26
N ILE A 252 -0.12 34.95 -5.42
CA ILE A 252 0.07 33.51 -5.67
C ILE A 252 -0.84 33.03 -6.79
N GLU A 253 -0.45 31.94 -7.45
CA GLU A 253 -1.31 31.14 -8.31
C GLU A 253 -1.64 29.85 -7.55
N LEU A 254 -2.92 29.62 -7.27
CA LEU A 254 -3.38 28.40 -6.60
C LEU A 254 -3.96 27.44 -7.63
N ASP A 255 -3.38 26.25 -7.69
CA ASP A 255 -3.94 25.09 -8.37
C ASP A 255 -4.43 24.10 -7.31
N ALA A 256 -5.72 24.13 -6.97
CA ALA A 256 -6.34 23.22 -6.00
C ALA A 256 -6.90 21.95 -6.66
N ALA A 257 -6.81 21.84 -7.99
CA ALA A 257 -7.29 20.71 -8.77
C ALA A 257 -6.16 19.75 -9.17
N CYS A 258 -6.49 18.47 -9.26
CA CYS A 258 -5.65 17.45 -9.85
C CYS A 258 -6.46 16.62 -10.85
N VAL A 259 -5.79 16.06 -11.83
CA VAL A 259 -6.39 15.17 -12.82
C VAL A 259 -6.09 13.73 -12.45
N LEU A 260 -7.13 12.92 -12.39
CA LEU A 260 -7.02 11.47 -12.31
C LEU A 260 -7.33 10.88 -13.68
N THR A 261 -6.34 10.23 -14.26
CA THR A 261 -6.44 9.51 -15.53
C THR A 261 -6.26 8.01 -15.28
N VAL A 262 -7.23 7.19 -15.71
CA VAL A 262 -7.13 5.73 -15.70
C VAL A 262 -7.19 5.20 -17.14
N ARG A 263 -6.17 4.48 -17.56
CA ARG A 263 -6.08 3.86 -18.90
C ARG A 263 -6.32 2.37 -18.80
N ILE A 264 -7.21 1.84 -19.63
CA ILE A 264 -7.37 0.41 -19.81
C ILE A 264 -6.34 -0.06 -20.84
N THR A 265 -5.55 -1.07 -20.45
CA THR A 265 -4.53 -1.70 -21.30
C THR A 265 -4.84 -3.19 -21.47
N ASP A 266 -4.46 -3.76 -22.62
CA ASP A 266 -4.44 -5.20 -22.93
C ASP A 266 -5.78 -5.96 -22.86
N GLY A 267 -6.92 -5.26 -22.82
CA GLY A 267 -8.22 -5.92 -22.88
C GLY A 267 -9.44 -5.01 -22.73
N SER A 268 -10.52 -5.58 -22.19
CA SER A 268 -11.80 -4.89 -22.02
C SER A 268 -12.38 -4.99 -20.61
N GLY A 269 -12.75 -3.83 -20.08
CA GLY A 269 -13.40 -3.66 -18.80
C GLY A 269 -13.98 -2.26 -18.68
N THR A 270 -14.52 -1.96 -17.50
CA THR A 270 -14.98 -0.63 -17.10
C THR A 270 -14.33 -0.24 -15.79
N ILE A 271 -14.12 1.05 -15.57
CA ILE A 271 -13.59 1.60 -14.33
C ILE A 271 -14.66 2.44 -13.66
N GLU A 272 -14.90 2.20 -12.39
CA GLU A 272 -15.69 3.05 -11.51
C GLU A 272 -14.77 3.70 -10.46
N ALA A 273 -15.08 4.94 -10.07
CA ALA A 273 -14.36 5.67 -9.04
C ALA A 273 -15.36 6.20 -8.00
N SER A 274 -14.94 6.21 -6.73
CA SER A 274 -15.72 6.79 -5.62
C SER A 274 -14.82 7.38 -4.56
N TYR A 275 -15.31 8.36 -3.81
CA TYR A 275 -14.64 8.83 -2.59
C TYR A 275 -14.71 7.76 -1.51
N ILE A 276 -13.72 7.75 -0.60
CA ILE A 276 -13.79 6.89 0.59
C ILE A 276 -15.00 7.30 1.45
N GLY A 277 -16.01 6.44 1.48
CA GLY A 277 -17.34 6.74 2.02
C GLY A 277 -18.49 6.37 1.06
N GLY A 278 -18.18 6.14 -0.22
CA GLY A 278 -19.07 5.56 -1.22
C GLY A 278 -19.74 6.57 -2.17
N ASP A 279 -19.43 7.86 -2.07
CA ASP A 279 -19.94 8.85 -3.01
C ASP A 279 -19.28 8.67 -4.39
N PRO A 280 -20.05 8.46 -5.47
CA PRO A 280 -19.49 8.15 -6.79
C PRO A 280 -18.83 9.37 -7.43
N ILE A 281 -17.72 9.14 -8.12
CA ILE A 281 -17.00 10.14 -8.92
C ILE A 281 -17.36 9.89 -10.39
N ILE A 282 -17.80 10.94 -11.08
CA ILE A 282 -18.14 10.83 -12.51
C ILE A 282 -16.85 10.94 -13.32
N MET A 283 -16.48 9.86 -14.00
CA MET A 283 -15.37 9.87 -14.95
C MET A 283 -15.89 9.99 -16.38
N THR A 284 -15.13 10.73 -17.20
CA THR A 284 -15.39 10.86 -18.63
C THR A 284 -14.59 9.80 -19.37
N GLU A 285 -15.27 8.92 -20.10
CA GLU A 285 -14.63 7.94 -20.97
C GLU A 285 -14.25 8.58 -22.32
N ASN A 286 -13.01 8.33 -22.74
CA ASN A 286 -12.51 8.64 -24.08
C ASN A 286 -11.84 7.40 -24.69
N ALA A 287 -12.33 6.97 -25.84
CA ALA A 287 -11.82 5.81 -26.57
C ALA A 287 -11.12 6.27 -27.87
N ALA A 288 -9.97 6.92 -27.71
CA ALA A 288 -9.12 7.33 -28.83
C ALA A 288 -8.02 6.29 -29.07
N ASP A 289 -7.67 6.04 -30.34
CA ASP A 289 -6.53 5.21 -30.76
C ASP A 289 -6.49 3.77 -30.20
N GLY A 290 -7.65 3.20 -29.84
CA GLY A 290 -7.76 1.84 -29.31
C GLY A 290 -7.49 1.71 -27.80
N ILE A 291 -7.17 2.79 -27.11
CA ILE A 291 -6.99 2.84 -25.65
C ILE A 291 -8.21 3.52 -25.03
N ARG A 292 -8.90 2.82 -24.13
CA ARG A 292 -9.98 3.43 -23.32
C ARG A 292 -9.36 4.16 -22.14
N THR A 293 -9.65 5.44 -22.02
CA THR A 293 -9.19 6.30 -20.92
C THR A 293 -10.38 6.84 -20.16
N TYR A 294 -10.33 6.83 -18.84
CA TYR A 294 -11.29 7.44 -17.93
C TYR A 294 -10.60 8.61 -17.24
N GLU A 295 -11.19 9.80 -17.31
CA GLU A 295 -10.57 11.01 -16.76
C GLU A 295 -11.56 11.80 -15.91
N THR A 296 -11.06 12.38 -14.82
CA THR A 296 -11.82 13.30 -13.96
C THR A 296 -10.89 14.29 -13.27
N THR A 297 -11.43 15.46 -12.94
CA THR A 297 -10.77 16.44 -12.07
C THR A 297 -11.21 16.21 -10.63
N LEU A 298 -10.26 16.24 -9.71
CA LEU A 298 -10.45 16.07 -8.26
C LEU A 298 -9.77 17.21 -7.51
N THR A 299 -10.10 17.39 -6.23
CA THR A 299 -9.37 18.30 -5.36
C THR A 299 -8.15 17.59 -4.77
N TYR A 300 -6.99 18.26 -4.73
CA TYR A 300 -5.83 17.75 -4.00
C TYR A 300 -6.19 17.36 -2.56
N GLY A 301 -5.60 16.27 -2.07
CA GLY A 301 -5.88 15.65 -0.77
C GLY A 301 -7.07 14.68 -0.77
N SER A 302 -7.78 14.50 -1.89
CA SER A 302 -8.89 13.54 -1.97
C SER A 302 -8.42 12.09 -1.77
N ASP A 303 -9.19 11.31 -1.01
CA ASP A 303 -9.06 9.85 -0.93
C ASP A 303 -10.07 9.20 -1.89
N VAL A 304 -9.57 8.35 -2.79
CA VAL A 304 -10.36 7.74 -3.88
C VAL A 304 -10.21 6.22 -3.88
N GLN A 305 -11.31 5.50 -4.08
CA GLN A 305 -11.33 4.09 -4.39
C GLN A 305 -11.65 3.90 -5.88
N LEU A 306 -10.87 3.05 -6.54
CA LEU A 306 -11.10 2.59 -7.90
C LEU A 306 -11.57 1.13 -7.87
N THR A 307 -12.55 0.83 -8.72
CA THR A 307 -13.07 -0.52 -8.94
C THR A 307 -13.02 -0.82 -10.43
N ALA A 308 -12.31 -1.89 -10.78
CA ALA A 308 -12.30 -2.45 -12.13
C ALA A 308 -13.37 -3.53 -12.25
N ALA A 309 -14.07 -3.56 -13.38
CA ALA A 309 -14.99 -4.63 -13.72
C ALA A 309 -14.67 -5.17 -15.11
N SER A 310 -14.50 -6.48 -15.22
CA SER A 310 -14.14 -7.13 -16.47
C SER A 310 -15.33 -7.23 -17.43
N THR A 311 -15.10 -6.98 -18.72
CA THR A 311 -16.08 -7.33 -19.76
C THR A 311 -16.10 -8.86 -19.93
N ALA A 312 -17.24 -9.43 -20.34
CA ALA A 312 -17.31 -10.86 -20.63
C ALA A 312 -16.21 -11.31 -21.61
N GLY A 313 -15.49 -12.38 -21.25
CA GLY A 313 -14.33 -12.88 -22.02
C GLY A 313 -13.00 -12.21 -21.65
N TYR A 314 -12.98 -11.30 -20.68
CA TYR A 314 -11.77 -10.69 -20.14
C TYR A 314 -11.70 -10.87 -18.62
N VAL A 315 -10.49 -10.71 -18.07
CA VAL A 315 -10.20 -10.71 -16.64
C VAL A 315 -9.34 -9.50 -16.28
N PHE A 316 -9.62 -8.85 -15.15
CA PHE A 316 -8.79 -7.80 -14.58
C PHE A 316 -7.50 -8.42 -14.05
N LYS A 317 -6.36 -7.79 -14.36
CA LYS A 317 -5.02 -8.29 -14.03
C LYS A 317 -4.46 -7.60 -12.80
N ARG A 318 -4.30 -6.28 -12.88
CA ARG A 318 -3.72 -5.44 -11.84
C ARG A 318 -3.87 -3.97 -12.17
N TRP A 319 -3.60 -3.15 -11.18
CA TRP A 319 -3.31 -1.74 -11.33
C TRP A 319 -1.81 -1.52 -11.55
N GLY A 320 -1.46 -0.49 -12.31
CA GLY A 320 -0.09 0.00 -12.47
C GLY A 320 -0.06 1.52 -12.70
N GLY A 321 1.14 2.08 -12.92
CA GLY A 321 1.35 3.52 -12.96
C GLY A 321 1.53 4.09 -11.56
N ASP A 322 0.79 5.14 -11.22
CA ASP A 322 0.90 5.80 -9.91
C ASP A 322 0.22 5.03 -8.76
N THR A 323 -0.45 3.91 -9.05
CA THR A 323 -0.90 2.93 -8.05
C THR A 323 -0.59 1.51 -8.52
N PHE A 324 -0.55 0.55 -7.60
CA PHE A 324 -0.26 -0.87 -7.88
C PHE A 324 -1.16 -1.78 -7.03
N GLY A 325 -1.49 -2.95 -7.56
CA GLY A 325 -2.14 -4.02 -6.81
C GLY A 325 -2.99 -4.93 -7.70
N ASP A 326 -3.23 -6.14 -7.23
CA ASP A 326 -3.81 -7.21 -8.07
C ASP A 326 -5.30 -7.45 -7.76
N SER A 327 -5.85 -6.67 -6.82
CA SER A 327 -7.27 -6.66 -6.48
C SER A 327 -8.05 -5.76 -7.46
N GLU A 328 -9.23 -6.22 -7.89
CA GLU A 328 -10.17 -5.42 -8.69
C GLU A 328 -10.52 -4.07 -8.03
N ILE A 329 -10.32 -3.96 -6.71
CA ILE A 329 -10.49 -2.73 -5.94
C ILE A 329 -9.12 -2.24 -5.44
N THR A 330 -8.81 -0.96 -5.65
CA THR A 330 -7.65 -0.27 -5.06
C THR A 330 -8.03 1.08 -4.46
N THR A 331 -7.25 1.56 -3.50
CA THR A 331 -7.46 2.85 -2.83
C THR A 331 -6.23 3.73 -3.00
N ILE A 332 -6.46 4.98 -3.40
CA ILE A 332 -5.47 6.05 -3.48
C ILE A 332 -5.77 7.02 -2.33
N ASN A 333 -4.84 7.16 -1.41
CA ASN A 333 -5.00 8.07 -0.28
C ASN A 333 -4.28 9.38 -0.57
N SER A 334 -4.96 10.50 -0.32
CA SER A 334 -4.41 11.85 -0.35
C SER A 334 -3.70 12.16 -1.67
N ILE A 335 -4.46 12.29 -2.76
CA ILE A 335 -3.90 12.62 -4.07
C ILE A 335 -3.20 13.99 -4.01
N ILE A 336 -1.90 14.05 -4.29
CA ILE A 336 -1.07 15.28 -4.19
C ILE A 336 -0.48 15.76 -5.51
N LEU A 337 -0.70 15.03 -6.60
CA LEU A 337 -0.26 15.36 -7.96
C LEU A 337 -1.22 14.70 -8.98
N ASP A 338 -1.15 15.11 -10.25
CA ASP A 338 -1.91 14.47 -11.33
C ASP A 338 -1.55 12.99 -11.47
N MET A 339 -2.54 12.11 -11.37
CA MET A 339 -2.35 10.65 -11.37
C MET A 339 -2.60 10.05 -12.74
N VAL A 340 -1.69 9.19 -13.19
CA VAL A 340 -1.87 8.31 -14.36
C VAL A 340 -1.77 6.86 -13.92
N ILE A 341 -2.92 6.19 -13.96
CA ILE A 341 -3.08 4.80 -13.53
C ILE A 341 -3.43 3.94 -14.76
N PHE A 342 -2.92 2.72 -14.76
CA PHE A 342 -3.23 1.72 -15.76
C PHE A 342 -4.03 0.59 -15.11
N ALA A 343 -5.15 0.22 -15.72
CA ALA A 343 -5.93 -0.96 -15.40
C ALA A 343 -5.68 -2.00 -16.49
N TYR A 344 -4.94 -3.05 -16.14
CA TYR A 344 -4.60 -4.10 -17.09
C TYR A 344 -5.73 -5.13 -17.10
N PHE A 345 -6.23 -5.48 -18.28
CA PHE A 345 -7.13 -6.60 -18.51
C PHE A 345 -6.46 -7.59 -19.46
N SER A 346 -6.95 -8.82 -19.57
CA SER A 346 -6.59 -9.73 -20.67
C SER A 346 -7.77 -10.56 -21.07
N GLU A 347 -7.74 -11.15 -22.27
CA GLU A 347 -8.69 -12.18 -22.66
C GLU A 347 -8.56 -13.42 -21.75
N ASP A 348 -9.70 -14.05 -21.47
CA ASP A 348 -9.77 -15.33 -20.79
C ASP A 348 -9.20 -16.43 -21.71
N GLY A 349 -8.19 -17.16 -21.24
CA GLY A 349 -7.46 -18.13 -22.06
C GLY A 349 -6.54 -17.52 -23.14
N ALA A 350 -6.03 -16.32 -22.94
CA ALA A 350 -5.14 -15.65 -23.89
C ALA A 350 -3.90 -16.48 -24.30
N GLU A 351 -3.53 -16.39 -25.58
CA GLU A 351 -2.30 -16.97 -26.13
C GLU A 351 -1.26 -15.87 -26.37
N TYR A 352 -0.08 -16.05 -25.82
CA TYR A 352 1.07 -15.17 -25.98
C TYR A 352 2.21 -15.89 -26.68
N HIS A 353 3.08 -15.14 -27.34
CA HIS A 353 4.22 -15.64 -28.10
C HIS A 353 5.49 -14.89 -27.73
N VAL A 354 6.60 -15.63 -27.61
CA VAL A 354 7.96 -15.08 -27.44
C VAL A 354 8.81 -15.57 -28.61
N ASP A 355 9.28 -14.64 -29.43
CA ASP A 355 10.18 -14.92 -30.55
C ASP A 355 11.23 -13.81 -30.66
N PRO A 356 12.40 -13.96 -29.99
CA PRO A 356 13.48 -12.97 -30.08
C PRO A 356 14.06 -12.82 -31.50
N SER A 357 13.71 -13.71 -32.42
CA SER A 357 14.19 -13.70 -33.81
C SER A 357 13.24 -12.98 -34.77
N ASP A 358 11.98 -12.73 -34.38
CA ASP A 358 11.03 -12.00 -35.21
C ASP A 358 11.39 -10.50 -35.25
N ALA A 359 11.35 -9.91 -36.45
CA ALA A 359 11.69 -8.50 -36.66
C ALA A 359 10.68 -7.53 -36.03
N ASN A 360 9.47 -8.00 -35.74
CA ASN A 360 8.41 -7.25 -35.06
C ASN A 360 8.35 -7.55 -33.56
N ALA A 361 9.26 -8.39 -33.04
CA ALA A 361 9.28 -8.71 -31.62
C ALA A 361 9.67 -7.48 -30.79
N SER A 362 8.93 -7.21 -29.73
CA SER A 362 9.15 -6.06 -28.87
C SER A 362 8.49 -6.24 -27.51
N ASP A 363 9.18 -5.80 -26.46
CA ASP A 363 8.65 -5.78 -25.09
C ASP A 363 7.94 -4.45 -24.75
N ASP A 364 8.02 -3.45 -25.63
CA ASP A 364 7.49 -2.10 -25.41
C ASP A 364 6.35 -1.71 -26.36
N LEU A 365 6.24 -2.38 -27.50
CA LEU A 365 5.32 -2.06 -28.59
C LEU A 365 4.46 -3.24 -29.04
N SER A 366 4.72 -4.45 -28.55
CA SER A 366 3.96 -5.65 -28.92
C SER A 366 2.92 -6.02 -27.87
N CYS A 367 1.82 -6.62 -28.34
CA CYS A 367 0.80 -7.22 -27.47
C CYS A 367 1.03 -8.72 -27.22
N GLY A 368 2.19 -9.26 -27.61
CA GLY A 368 2.52 -10.68 -27.45
C GLY A 368 1.75 -11.63 -28.37
N SER A 369 1.06 -11.14 -29.41
CA SER A 369 0.35 -11.99 -30.38
C SER A 369 1.32 -12.73 -31.31
N ALA A 370 0.86 -13.77 -32.01
CA ALA A 370 1.68 -14.49 -33.00
C ALA A 370 2.25 -13.58 -34.12
N GLY A 371 1.59 -12.48 -34.45
CA GLY A 371 2.06 -11.53 -35.48
C GLY A 371 2.98 -10.43 -34.96
N THR A 372 2.99 -10.23 -33.64
CA THR A 372 3.80 -9.23 -32.92
C THR A 372 4.16 -9.81 -31.56
N PRO A 373 5.12 -10.76 -31.50
CA PRO A 373 5.46 -11.47 -30.28
C PRO A 373 6.25 -10.60 -29.31
N PHE A 374 6.34 -11.01 -28.06
CA PHE A 374 7.28 -10.43 -27.10
C PHE A 374 8.72 -10.78 -27.50
N ALA A 375 9.65 -9.86 -27.20
CA ALA A 375 11.07 -10.06 -27.46
C ALA A 375 11.76 -10.88 -26.36
N SER A 376 11.23 -10.86 -25.13
CA SER A 376 11.77 -11.62 -24.02
C SER A 376 10.72 -12.44 -23.26
N LEU A 377 11.17 -13.58 -22.73
CA LEU A 377 10.35 -14.44 -21.88
C LEU A 377 10.04 -13.77 -20.55
N ASP A 378 11.04 -13.17 -19.88
CA ASP A 378 10.85 -12.52 -18.58
C ASP A 378 9.78 -11.44 -18.63
N TYR A 379 9.70 -10.72 -19.75
CA TYR A 379 8.63 -9.77 -19.98
C TYR A 379 7.27 -10.45 -20.10
N ALA A 380 7.18 -11.50 -20.93
CA ALA A 380 5.96 -12.27 -21.16
C ALA A 380 5.38 -12.93 -19.90
N LEU A 381 6.22 -13.35 -18.94
CA LEU A 381 5.77 -13.96 -17.68
C LEU A 381 4.87 -13.02 -16.86
N ASN A 382 5.02 -11.70 -17.00
CA ASN A 382 4.18 -10.72 -16.30
C ASN A 382 2.71 -10.68 -16.76
N PHE A 383 2.36 -11.43 -17.81
CA PHE A 383 1.02 -11.41 -18.42
C PHE A 383 0.21 -12.70 -18.18
N LEU A 384 0.88 -13.78 -17.76
CA LEU A 384 0.29 -15.11 -17.67
C LEU A 384 -0.64 -15.25 -16.47
N MET A 385 -1.74 -15.97 -16.71
CA MET A 385 -2.78 -16.31 -15.73
C MET A 385 -3.32 -17.72 -15.97
N PRO A 386 -4.03 -18.29 -14.99
CA PRO A 386 -4.73 -19.56 -15.18
C PRO A 386 -5.47 -19.63 -16.52
N GLY A 387 -5.20 -20.68 -17.30
CA GLY A 387 -5.78 -20.91 -18.62
C GLY A 387 -5.02 -20.27 -19.78
N ASN A 388 -4.06 -19.37 -19.53
CA ASN A 388 -3.25 -18.77 -20.60
C ASN A 388 -2.23 -19.77 -21.16
N THR A 389 -1.88 -19.55 -22.43
CA THR A 389 -0.80 -20.28 -23.10
C THR A 389 0.31 -19.33 -23.51
N LEU A 390 1.56 -19.66 -23.18
CA LEU A 390 2.75 -19.00 -23.69
C LEU A 390 3.49 -19.93 -24.65
N THR A 391 3.60 -19.52 -25.91
CA THR A 391 4.37 -20.23 -26.93
C THR A 391 5.75 -19.61 -27.09
N LEU A 392 6.80 -20.40 -26.86
CA LEU A 392 8.17 -20.02 -27.17
C LEU A 392 8.51 -20.55 -28.56
N HIS A 393 8.99 -19.68 -29.43
CA HIS A 393 9.41 -20.07 -30.77
C HIS A 393 10.83 -20.61 -30.78
N GLN A 394 11.22 -21.21 -31.90
CA GLN A 394 12.52 -21.85 -32.07
C GLN A 394 13.66 -20.92 -31.64
N GLY A 395 14.50 -21.39 -30.72
CA GLY A 395 15.56 -20.57 -30.15
C GLY A 395 16.31 -21.24 -29.02
N ILE A 396 17.39 -20.57 -28.60
CA ILE A 396 18.13 -20.92 -27.38
C ILE A 396 17.84 -19.82 -26.37
N TYR A 397 17.30 -20.22 -25.24
CA TYR A 397 16.94 -19.37 -24.11
C TYR A 397 17.88 -19.71 -22.94
N GLY A 398 18.15 -18.73 -22.08
CA GLY A 398 18.86 -18.99 -20.82
C GLY A 398 17.99 -19.78 -19.84
N SER A 399 18.53 -20.05 -18.66
CA SER A 399 17.76 -20.64 -17.55
C SER A 399 16.47 -19.87 -17.27
N ILE A 400 15.39 -20.60 -16.96
CA ILE A 400 14.05 -20.06 -16.73
C ILE A 400 13.57 -20.39 -15.33
N VAL A 401 13.00 -19.39 -14.64
CA VAL A 401 12.30 -19.57 -13.38
C VAL A 401 10.84 -19.17 -13.57
N ILE A 402 9.93 -20.12 -13.37
CA ILE A 402 8.49 -19.86 -13.28
C ILE A 402 8.13 -19.86 -11.80
N ASP A 403 8.16 -18.67 -11.20
CA ASP A 403 7.94 -18.52 -9.77
C ASP A 403 6.46 -18.76 -9.37
N SER A 404 6.22 -18.78 -8.06
CA SER A 404 4.87 -19.04 -7.50
C SER A 404 3.78 -18.05 -7.95
N THR A 405 4.13 -16.86 -8.43
CA THR A 405 3.14 -15.86 -8.92
C THR A 405 2.53 -16.28 -10.26
N VAL A 406 3.24 -17.11 -11.04
CA VAL A 406 2.74 -17.68 -12.28
C VAL A 406 2.19 -19.08 -12.00
N SER A 407 0.95 -19.13 -11.53
CA SER A 407 0.24 -20.38 -11.22
C SER A 407 -1.09 -20.47 -11.97
N GLY A 408 -1.45 -21.69 -12.39
CA GLY A 408 -2.79 -22.03 -12.87
C GLY A 408 -3.76 -22.32 -11.73
N THR A 409 -4.94 -22.80 -12.10
CA THR A 409 -5.93 -23.35 -11.16
C THR A 409 -6.48 -24.67 -11.69
N GLU A 410 -7.22 -25.38 -10.84
CA GLU A 410 -7.91 -26.60 -11.26
C GLU A 410 -8.78 -26.33 -12.50
N GLY A 411 -8.52 -27.08 -13.59
CA GLY A 411 -9.19 -26.92 -14.88
C GLY A 411 -8.64 -25.81 -15.79
N ASN A 412 -7.77 -24.92 -15.29
CA ASN A 412 -7.21 -23.80 -16.05
C ASN A 412 -5.69 -23.72 -15.84
N LEU A 413 -4.96 -24.62 -16.49
CA LEU A 413 -3.49 -24.67 -16.43
C LEU A 413 -2.87 -23.43 -17.07
N VAL A 414 -1.72 -22.97 -16.58
CA VAL A 414 -0.83 -22.12 -17.36
C VAL A 414 0.01 -23.02 -18.25
N SER A 415 -0.07 -22.85 -19.56
CA SER A 415 0.58 -23.74 -20.52
C SER A 415 1.78 -23.07 -21.18
N PHE A 416 2.97 -23.66 -21.06
CA PHE A 416 4.16 -23.28 -21.80
C PHE A 416 4.38 -24.29 -22.91
N ILE A 417 4.47 -23.82 -24.15
CA ILE A 417 4.56 -24.66 -25.34
C ILE A 417 5.78 -24.25 -26.17
N GLY A 418 6.68 -25.20 -26.44
CA GLY A 418 7.71 -25.02 -27.44
C GLY A 418 7.16 -25.22 -28.86
N ASP A 419 7.36 -24.22 -29.72
CA ASP A 419 7.14 -24.30 -31.17
C ASP A 419 8.50 -24.42 -31.89
N GLY A 420 8.71 -25.55 -32.56
CA GLY A 420 9.99 -25.90 -33.15
C GLY A 420 11.02 -26.38 -32.12
N GLU A 421 12.29 -26.08 -32.36
CA GLU A 421 13.38 -26.50 -31.47
C GLU A 421 13.66 -25.41 -30.43
N VAL A 422 13.03 -25.55 -29.27
CA VAL A 422 13.20 -24.64 -28.13
C VAL A 422 14.15 -25.25 -27.11
N ILE A 423 15.33 -24.66 -26.96
CA ILE A 423 16.37 -25.12 -26.05
C ILE A 423 16.49 -24.15 -24.89
N ILE A 424 16.38 -24.68 -23.68
CA ILE A 424 16.65 -23.97 -22.44
C ILE A 424 18.04 -24.40 -21.97
N ASP A 425 18.98 -23.48 -22.07
CA ASP A 425 20.39 -23.69 -21.72
C ASP A 425 20.66 -23.11 -20.33
N GLY A 426 20.80 -24.01 -19.35
CA GLY A 426 21.06 -23.70 -17.94
C GLY A 426 22.49 -23.29 -17.62
N THR A 427 23.36 -23.05 -18.62
CA THR A 427 24.78 -22.77 -18.39
C THR A 427 24.99 -21.66 -17.36
N GLY A 428 25.67 -22.00 -16.27
CA GLY A 428 26.00 -21.08 -15.19
C GLY A 428 24.91 -20.92 -14.12
N GLN A 429 23.79 -21.61 -14.25
CA GLN A 429 22.73 -21.73 -13.25
C GLN A 429 22.67 -23.16 -12.71
N ASP A 430 22.01 -23.34 -11.56
CA ASP A 430 21.85 -24.66 -10.96
C ASP A 430 20.80 -25.49 -11.73
N GLU A 431 19.80 -24.85 -12.31
CA GLU A 431 18.76 -25.49 -13.12
C GLU A 431 18.63 -24.88 -14.52
N ALA A 432 18.29 -25.69 -15.53
CA ALA A 432 17.87 -25.15 -16.81
C ALA A 432 16.44 -24.58 -16.71
N MET A 433 15.51 -25.26 -16.04
CA MET A 433 14.18 -24.75 -15.75
C MET A 433 13.75 -25.07 -14.32
N LEU A 434 13.22 -24.08 -13.61
CA LEU A 434 12.62 -24.20 -12.28
C LEU A 434 11.12 -23.85 -12.33
N LEU A 435 10.28 -24.74 -11.82
CA LEU A 435 8.83 -24.55 -11.70
C LEU A 435 8.41 -24.51 -10.23
N GLU A 436 8.14 -23.32 -9.71
CA GLU A 436 7.64 -23.10 -8.35
C GLU A 436 6.13 -22.83 -8.31
N GLY A 437 5.54 -22.34 -9.40
CA GLY A 437 4.09 -22.18 -9.53
C GLY A 437 3.35 -23.51 -9.64
N ASN A 438 2.05 -23.49 -9.37
CA ASN A 438 1.17 -24.66 -9.39
C ASN A 438 0.35 -24.75 -10.68
N TYR A 439 -0.18 -25.93 -11.03
CA TYR A 439 -1.06 -26.12 -12.20
C TYR A 439 -0.43 -25.63 -13.52
N ILE A 440 0.82 -26.04 -13.75
CA ILE A 440 1.61 -25.67 -14.94
C ILE A 440 1.73 -26.86 -15.86
N LEU A 441 1.56 -26.63 -17.16
CA LEU A 441 1.93 -27.54 -18.23
C LEU A 441 3.16 -27.00 -18.94
N ILE A 442 4.21 -27.80 -19.08
CA ILE A 442 5.29 -27.56 -20.03
C ILE A 442 5.26 -28.62 -21.13
N ARG A 443 5.44 -28.22 -22.38
CA ARG A 443 5.43 -29.16 -23.52
C ARG A 443 6.46 -28.82 -24.58
N ASN A 444 7.12 -29.84 -25.13
CA ASN A 444 8.06 -29.76 -26.27
C ASN A 444 9.33 -28.90 -25.99
N PHE A 445 9.87 -28.95 -24.77
CA PHE A 445 11.12 -28.25 -24.45
C PHE A 445 12.33 -29.19 -24.46
N LYS A 446 13.48 -28.64 -24.84
CA LYS A 446 14.79 -29.26 -24.63
C LYS A 446 15.49 -28.58 -23.47
N LEU A 447 15.82 -29.30 -22.40
CA LEU A 447 16.41 -28.73 -21.18
C LEU A 447 17.82 -29.28 -20.97
N THR A 448 18.83 -28.41 -20.91
CA THR A 448 20.23 -28.86 -20.91
C THR A 448 21.18 -27.96 -20.14
N LYS A 449 22.33 -28.51 -19.74
CA LYS A 449 23.44 -27.80 -19.08
C LYS A 449 23.08 -27.08 -17.77
N GLY A 450 22.03 -27.51 -17.08
CA GLY A 450 21.81 -27.14 -15.68
C GLY A 450 22.96 -27.67 -14.83
N GLY A 451 23.45 -26.85 -13.90
CA GLY A 451 24.56 -27.22 -12.99
C GLY A 451 24.26 -28.45 -12.14
N SER A 452 22.99 -28.58 -11.73
CA SER A 452 22.43 -29.74 -11.05
C SER A 452 21.26 -30.33 -11.84
N TYR A 453 20.23 -29.54 -12.16
CA TYR A 453 18.97 -30.10 -12.66
C TYR A 453 18.62 -29.60 -14.07
N GLY A 454 18.10 -30.48 -14.93
CA GLY A 454 17.47 -30.03 -16.18
C GLY A 454 16.13 -29.35 -15.91
N LEU A 455 15.23 -30.07 -15.24
CA LEU A 455 13.96 -29.56 -14.73
C LEU A 455 13.90 -29.76 -13.22
N LYS A 456 13.66 -28.69 -12.47
CA LYS A 456 13.35 -28.76 -11.04
C LYS A 456 11.91 -28.32 -10.79
N ILE A 457 11.21 -29.09 -9.97
CA ILE A 457 9.81 -28.87 -9.64
C ILE A 457 9.67 -28.74 -8.13
N THR A 458 9.10 -27.62 -7.70
CA THR A 458 8.78 -27.33 -6.29
C THR A 458 7.34 -26.82 -6.10
N GLY A 459 6.54 -26.77 -7.16
CA GLY A 459 5.09 -26.56 -7.12
C GLY A 459 4.31 -27.85 -7.42
N ASP A 460 3.04 -27.89 -6.99
CA ASP A 460 2.13 -29.03 -7.16
C ASP A 460 1.35 -28.96 -8.49
N ASN A 461 0.79 -30.10 -8.91
CA ASN A 461 -0.07 -30.20 -10.10
C ASN A 461 0.65 -29.82 -11.41
N ILE A 462 1.87 -30.33 -11.59
CA ILE A 462 2.71 -29.98 -12.74
C ILE A 462 2.67 -31.10 -13.78
N THR A 463 2.56 -30.73 -15.04
CA THR A 463 2.64 -31.65 -16.17
C THR A 463 3.83 -31.30 -17.06
N ALA A 464 4.73 -32.26 -17.26
CA ALA A 464 5.80 -32.18 -18.24
C ALA A 464 5.55 -33.18 -19.38
N GLU A 465 5.36 -32.68 -20.59
CA GLU A 465 5.02 -33.49 -21.77
C GLU A 465 6.02 -33.34 -22.91
N ARG A 466 6.48 -34.46 -23.47
CA ARG A 466 7.32 -34.45 -24.69
C ARG A 466 8.60 -33.60 -24.58
N CYS A 467 9.17 -33.53 -23.38
CA CYS A 467 10.43 -32.82 -23.15
C CYS A 467 11.64 -33.75 -23.36
N ASP A 468 12.76 -33.19 -23.84
CA ASP A 468 14.06 -33.87 -23.94
C ASP A 468 15.03 -33.21 -22.96
N ILE A 469 15.38 -33.91 -21.88
CA ILE A 469 16.12 -33.37 -20.73
C ILE A 469 17.48 -34.07 -20.65
N TYR A 470 18.56 -33.35 -20.95
CA TYR A 470 19.86 -33.98 -21.18
C TYR A 470 21.08 -33.15 -20.84
N ASP A 471 22.21 -33.82 -20.58
CA ASP A 471 23.51 -33.19 -20.33
C ASP A 471 23.46 -32.20 -19.15
N ASN A 472 22.83 -32.62 -18.04
CA ASN A 472 22.75 -31.85 -16.79
C ASN A 472 23.69 -32.42 -15.72
N GLY A 473 24.19 -31.57 -14.82
CA GLY A 473 25.26 -31.90 -13.88
C GLY A 473 24.88 -32.79 -12.70
N LEU A 474 23.59 -33.03 -12.50
CA LEU A 474 23.02 -34.03 -11.58
C LEU A 474 21.80 -34.69 -12.26
N HIS A 475 20.58 -34.50 -11.77
CA HIS A 475 19.40 -35.20 -12.30
C HIS A 475 18.85 -34.53 -13.56
N GLY A 476 18.26 -35.32 -14.46
CA GLY A 476 17.47 -34.76 -15.55
C GLY A 476 16.29 -33.98 -15.00
N LEU A 477 15.37 -34.67 -14.32
CA LEU A 477 14.22 -34.08 -13.64
C LEU A 477 14.30 -34.37 -12.15
N TYR A 478 14.12 -33.34 -11.32
CA TYR A 478 14.03 -33.45 -9.87
C TYR A 478 12.75 -32.79 -9.35
N ALA A 479 11.91 -33.56 -8.66
CA ALA A 479 10.72 -33.04 -7.98
C ALA A 479 10.87 -33.27 -6.47
N GLN A 480 10.66 -32.23 -5.67
CA GLN A 480 10.92 -32.27 -4.23
C GLN A 480 9.68 -31.89 -3.42
N ASP A 481 9.19 -32.82 -2.61
CA ASP A 481 8.09 -32.63 -1.65
C ASP A 481 6.83 -32.01 -2.31
N VAL A 482 6.50 -32.48 -3.52
CA VAL A 482 5.37 -32.00 -4.34
C VAL A 482 4.48 -33.15 -4.77
N SER A 483 3.19 -32.89 -4.98
CA SER A 483 2.19 -33.89 -5.35
C SER A 483 1.57 -33.63 -6.72
N ASN A 484 1.01 -34.71 -7.29
CA ASN A 484 0.28 -34.70 -8.56
C ASN A 484 1.15 -34.22 -9.74
N ILE A 485 2.37 -34.76 -9.84
CA ILE A 485 3.29 -34.50 -10.93
C ILE A 485 3.08 -35.53 -12.02
N THR A 486 2.77 -35.07 -13.24
CA THR A 486 2.65 -35.92 -14.42
C THR A 486 3.85 -35.71 -15.35
N ILE A 487 4.56 -36.79 -15.66
CA ILE A 487 5.67 -36.81 -16.62
C ILE A 487 5.29 -37.78 -17.73
N ASP A 488 5.02 -37.25 -18.93
CA ASP A 488 4.51 -38.04 -20.05
C ASP A 488 5.33 -37.86 -21.32
N ASN A 489 5.74 -38.98 -21.92
CA ASN A 489 6.42 -39.03 -23.21
C ASN A 489 7.71 -38.18 -23.25
N CYS A 490 8.40 -38.08 -22.11
CA CYS A 490 9.65 -37.36 -21.95
C CYS A 490 10.85 -38.30 -22.18
N VAL A 491 11.95 -37.72 -22.67
CA VAL A 491 13.24 -38.39 -22.83
C VAL A 491 14.23 -37.75 -21.87
N LEU A 492 14.84 -38.54 -20.99
CA LEU A 492 15.78 -38.06 -19.98
C LEU A 492 17.09 -38.82 -20.14
N ARG A 493 18.11 -38.17 -20.68
CA ARG A 493 19.32 -38.87 -21.13
C ARG A 493 20.61 -38.13 -20.87
N ASP A 494 21.69 -38.87 -20.75
CA ASP A 494 23.05 -38.30 -20.64
C ASP A 494 23.19 -37.32 -19.45
N ASN A 495 22.39 -37.47 -18.38
CA ASN A 495 22.49 -36.67 -17.16
C ASN A 495 23.47 -37.34 -16.18
N ALA A 496 24.20 -36.56 -15.39
CA ALA A 496 25.26 -37.11 -14.53
C ALA A 496 24.74 -37.91 -13.32
N GLY A 497 23.52 -37.64 -12.87
CA GLY A 497 22.80 -38.35 -11.82
C GLY A 497 21.66 -39.19 -12.41
N ASP A 498 20.52 -39.24 -11.73
CA ASP A 498 19.34 -39.95 -12.20
C ASP A 498 18.68 -39.28 -13.42
N GLY A 499 17.95 -40.05 -14.22
CA GLY A 499 17.08 -39.47 -15.25
C GLY A 499 15.93 -38.70 -14.61
N ILE A 500 15.04 -39.41 -13.91
CA ILE A 500 13.95 -38.84 -13.09
C ILE A 500 14.24 -39.15 -11.62
N ASN A 501 14.14 -38.15 -10.76
CA ASN A 501 14.17 -38.30 -9.31
C ASN A 501 12.97 -37.60 -8.68
N LEU A 502 12.06 -38.38 -8.10
CA LEU A 502 10.94 -37.87 -7.29
C LEU A 502 11.29 -38.11 -5.82
N SER A 503 11.41 -37.04 -5.04
CA SER A 503 11.80 -37.07 -3.63
C SER A 503 10.71 -36.47 -2.75
N GLY A 504 9.94 -37.29 -2.05
CA GLY A 504 8.73 -36.86 -1.35
C GLY A 504 7.52 -36.76 -2.28
N GLY A 505 6.36 -36.41 -1.72
CA GLY A 505 5.14 -36.18 -2.52
C GLY A 505 4.18 -37.36 -2.58
N ALA A 506 3.11 -37.18 -3.37
CA ALA A 506 2.12 -38.23 -3.59
C ALA A 506 1.36 -38.05 -4.92
N GLU A 507 0.76 -39.13 -5.41
CA GLU A 507 -0.14 -39.17 -6.59
C GLU A 507 0.55 -38.83 -7.93
N ASP A 508 1.86 -39.09 -8.03
CA ASP A 508 2.63 -38.80 -9.24
C ASP A 508 2.43 -39.86 -10.33
N LEU A 509 2.46 -39.44 -11.59
CA LEU A 509 2.32 -40.29 -12.76
C LEU A 509 3.50 -40.13 -13.71
N ILE A 510 4.29 -41.19 -13.88
CA ILE A 510 5.31 -41.30 -14.92
C ILE A 510 4.82 -42.26 -15.99
N GLN A 511 4.75 -41.81 -17.24
CA GLN A 511 4.32 -42.67 -18.34
C GLN A 511 5.00 -42.41 -19.67
N ASN A 512 5.15 -43.46 -20.48
CA ASN A 512 5.70 -43.39 -21.83
C ASN A 512 7.10 -42.74 -21.90
N CYS A 513 7.83 -42.72 -20.79
CA CYS A 513 9.11 -42.02 -20.70
C CYS A 513 10.28 -42.94 -21.07
N VAL A 514 11.36 -42.35 -21.56
CA VAL A 514 12.63 -43.04 -21.80
C VAL A 514 13.72 -42.39 -20.98
N SER A 515 14.26 -43.11 -20.00
CA SER A 515 15.41 -42.70 -19.20
C SER A 515 16.64 -43.50 -19.62
N SER A 516 17.65 -42.84 -20.21
CA SER A 516 18.78 -43.57 -20.79
C SER A 516 20.15 -42.95 -20.62
N SER A 517 21.17 -43.78 -20.40
CA SER A 517 22.58 -43.33 -20.33
C SER A 517 22.82 -42.27 -19.24
N ASN A 518 22.02 -42.28 -18.17
CA ASN A 518 22.23 -41.41 -17.03
C ASN A 518 23.27 -42.02 -16.07
N GLY A 519 23.98 -41.19 -15.31
CA GLY A 519 25.11 -41.62 -14.49
C GLY A 519 24.72 -42.40 -13.23
N ALA A 520 23.49 -42.23 -12.75
CA ALA A 520 22.90 -42.98 -11.64
C ALA A 520 21.65 -43.74 -12.11
N ASP A 521 20.52 -43.68 -11.40
CA ASP A 521 19.34 -44.49 -11.69
C ASP A 521 18.55 -43.94 -12.90
N GLY A 522 17.82 -44.80 -13.60
CA GLY A 522 16.93 -44.35 -14.68
C GLY A 522 15.78 -43.52 -14.12
N ILE A 523 14.96 -44.14 -13.29
CA ILE A 523 13.82 -43.53 -12.61
C ILE A 523 13.90 -43.89 -11.13
N ALA A 524 14.06 -42.89 -10.28
CA ALA A 524 14.18 -43.02 -8.85
C ALA A 524 12.97 -42.39 -8.13
N LEU A 525 12.35 -43.16 -7.23
CA LEU A 525 11.21 -42.76 -6.41
C LEU A 525 11.58 -42.90 -4.93
N PHE A 526 11.82 -41.77 -4.28
CA PHE A 526 12.28 -41.69 -2.90
C PHE A 526 11.23 -41.00 -2.02
N GLY A 527 10.34 -41.76 -1.39
CA GLY A 527 9.26 -41.22 -0.56
C GLY A 527 8.13 -40.59 -1.37
N ALA A 528 7.92 -41.07 -2.60
CA ALA A 528 6.82 -40.66 -3.48
C ALA A 528 5.67 -41.66 -3.34
N ASP A 529 4.65 -41.30 -2.56
CA ASP A 529 3.53 -42.18 -2.23
C ASP A 529 2.52 -42.25 -3.38
N ASP A 530 1.80 -43.37 -3.51
CA ASP A 530 0.76 -43.57 -4.53
C ASP A 530 1.23 -43.29 -5.98
N CYS A 531 2.54 -43.38 -6.24
CA CYS A 531 3.12 -43.08 -7.52
C CYS A 531 2.86 -44.21 -8.53
N ILE A 532 2.47 -43.85 -9.75
CA ILE A 532 2.27 -44.79 -10.85
C ILE A 532 3.36 -44.60 -11.90
N VAL A 533 4.10 -45.67 -12.20
CA VAL A 533 5.06 -45.69 -13.31
C VAL A 533 4.64 -46.74 -14.33
N ARG A 534 4.42 -46.32 -15.58
CA ARG A 534 3.95 -47.24 -16.61
C ARG A 534 4.49 -47.00 -18.00
N TYR A 535 4.54 -48.05 -18.82
CA TYR A 535 4.95 -47.96 -20.23
C TYR A 535 6.29 -47.25 -20.45
N SER A 536 7.15 -47.25 -19.44
CA SER A 536 8.39 -46.47 -19.43
C SER A 536 9.61 -47.39 -19.55
N ILE A 537 10.68 -46.84 -20.11
CA ILE A 537 11.90 -47.59 -20.43
C ILE A 537 13.08 -46.94 -19.72
N ALA A 538 13.80 -47.72 -18.92
CA ALA A 538 15.06 -47.33 -18.29
C ALA A 538 16.20 -48.19 -18.86
N LEU A 539 17.11 -47.58 -19.63
CA LEU A 539 18.18 -48.34 -20.28
C LEU A 539 19.58 -47.72 -20.13
N LYS A 540 20.61 -48.57 -20.01
CA LYS A 540 22.01 -48.12 -20.04
C LYS A 540 22.39 -47.11 -18.97
N ASN A 541 21.66 -47.07 -17.86
CA ASN A 541 21.96 -46.17 -16.76
C ASN A 541 23.09 -46.75 -15.90
N GLY A 542 23.86 -45.90 -15.24
CA GLY A 542 24.98 -46.27 -14.37
C GLY A 542 24.55 -46.93 -13.06
N GLY A 543 23.31 -46.68 -12.63
CA GLY A 543 22.63 -47.29 -11.49
C GLY A 543 21.56 -48.29 -11.93
N ALA A 544 20.48 -48.38 -11.15
CA ALA A 544 19.32 -49.20 -11.46
C ALA A 544 18.48 -48.61 -12.59
N GLY A 545 17.68 -49.44 -13.26
CA GLY A 545 16.67 -48.95 -14.20
C GLY A 545 15.58 -48.18 -13.46
N PHE A 546 14.92 -48.86 -12.52
CA PHE A 546 13.91 -48.30 -11.62
C PHE A 546 14.36 -48.50 -10.18
N SER A 547 14.31 -47.45 -9.35
CA SER A 547 14.87 -47.45 -8.00
C SER A 547 13.86 -46.90 -6.99
N MET A 548 13.74 -47.60 -5.86
CA MET A 548 12.92 -47.26 -4.71
C MET A 548 13.68 -47.68 -3.44
N GLY A 549 14.83 -47.04 -3.19
CA GLY A 549 15.87 -47.59 -2.30
C GLY A 549 15.90 -47.11 -0.85
N ASP A 550 15.48 -45.87 -0.55
CA ASP A 550 15.94 -45.19 0.68
C ASP A 550 14.88 -44.38 1.46
N ALA A 551 13.62 -44.36 1.02
CA ALA A 551 12.53 -43.69 1.71
C ALA A 551 11.21 -44.46 1.53
N ALA A 552 10.33 -44.39 2.53
CA ALA A 552 9.08 -45.14 2.61
C ALA A 552 8.05 -44.68 1.58
N SER A 553 8.33 -44.86 0.29
CA SER A 553 7.33 -44.73 -0.78
C SER A 553 6.28 -45.83 -0.55
N LEU A 554 5.06 -45.46 -0.23
CA LEU A 554 3.96 -46.40 0.01
C LEU A 554 3.09 -46.53 -1.25
N ASP A 555 2.58 -47.74 -1.50
CA ASP A 555 1.55 -48.02 -2.50
C ASP A 555 1.91 -47.68 -3.98
N ALA A 556 3.21 -47.55 -4.29
CA ALA A 556 3.63 -47.27 -5.66
C ALA A 556 3.35 -48.45 -6.61
N THR A 557 2.87 -48.16 -7.82
CA THR A 557 2.49 -49.16 -8.81
C THR A 557 3.33 -49.04 -10.09
N LEU A 558 4.16 -50.03 -10.36
CA LEU A 558 5.03 -50.12 -11.54
C LEU A 558 4.49 -51.19 -12.49
N TYR A 559 4.05 -50.80 -13.69
CA TYR A 559 3.58 -51.79 -14.66
C TYR A 559 3.89 -51.51 -16.13
N ASN A 560 4.08 -52.58 -16.92
CA ASN A 560 4.40 -52.49 -18.35
C ASN A 560 5.71 -51.71 -18.63
N ASN A 561 6.68 -51.77 -17.71
CA ASN A 561 7.95 -51.08 -17.85
C ASN A 561 9.08 -52.00 -18.32
N ILE A 562 10.14 -51.40 -18.86
CA ILE A 562 11.31 -52.13 -19.39
C ILE A 562 12.59 -51.56 -18.78
N ALA A 563 13.37 -52.40 -18.10
CA ALA A 563 14.72 -52.11 -17.64
C ALA A 563 15.75 -52.94 -18.41
N TYR A 564 16.68 -52.29 -19.12
CA TYR A 564 17.61 -53.00 -20.01
C TYR A 564 19.05 -52.46 -19.99
N ASP A 565 20.04 -53.35 -19.89
CA ASP A 565 21.47 -53.00 -20.00
C ASP A 565 21.92 -51.93 -18.98
N ASN A 566 21.28 -51.86 -17.81
CA ASN A 566 21.69 -50.97 -16.74
C ASN A 566 22.86 -51.60 -15.96
N THR A 567 23.79 -50.77 -15.48
CA THR A 567 24.97 -51.25 -14.73
C THR A 567 24.57 -51.78 -13.35
N GLY A 568 23.50 -51.23 -12.76
CA GLY A 568 22.87 -51.69 -11.52
C GLY A 568 21.70 -52.66 -11.75
N ASN A 569 20.75 -52.69 -10.81
CA ASN A 569 19.60 -53.59 -10.92
C ASN A 569 18.60 -53.13 -12.00
N GLY A 570 17.88 -54.04 -12.66
CA GLY A 570 16.75 -53.64 -13.49
C GLY A 570 15.69 -52.89 -12.66
N PHE A 571 15.25 -53.54 -11.58
CA PHE A 571 14.34 -52.95 -10.58
C PHE A 571 14.94 -53.12 -9.18
N ASN A 572 15.20 -52.02 -8.50
CA ASN A 572 15.67 -51.99 -7.12
C ASN A 572 14.56 -51.46 -6.21
N ILE A 573 13.74 -52.36 -5.66
CA ILE A 573 12.51 -52.03 -4.91
C ILE A 573 12.68 -52.42 -3.43
N ALA A 574 13.24 -51.51 -2.64
CA ALA A 574 13.45 -51.70 -1.19
C ALA A 574 12.35 -51.01 -0.37
N VAL A 575 11.08 -51.22 -0.75
CA VAL A 575 9.90 -50.68 -0.07
C VAL A 575 8.84 -51.76 0.10
N THR A 576 7.95 -51.60 1.08
CA THR A 576 6.78 -52.47 1.28
C THR A 576 5.57 -51.98 0.49
N ASP A 577 4.63 -52.87 0.16
CA ASP A 577 3.33 -52.55 -0.44
C ASP A 577 3.35 -51.94 -1.86
N ALA A 578 4.50 -51.93 -2.54
CA ALA A 578 4.54 -51.65 -3.97
C ALA A 578 3.94 -52.80 -4.82
N ILE A 579 3.42 -52.43 -6.00
CA ILE A 579 2.81 -53.36 -6.95
C ILE A 579 3.68 -53.40 -8.21
N LEU A 580 4.13 -54.59 -8.61
CA LEU A 580 4.91 -54.79 -9.83
C LEU A 580 4.17 -55.73 -10.78
N LEU A 581 3.71 -55.20 -11.92
CA LEU A 581 2.89 -55.93 -12.89
C LEU A 581 3.44 -55.87 -14.32
N ASN A 582 3.68 -57.01 -14.96
CA ASN A 582 4.05 -57.08 -16.39
C ASN A 582 5.25 -56.21 -16.79
N ASN A 583 6.29 -56.17 -15.96
CA ASN A 583 7.54 -55.50 -16.24
C ASN A 583 8.58 -56.46 -16.83
N ILE A 584 9.57 -55.90 -17.53
CA ILE A 584 10.67 -56.64 -18.15
C ILE A 584 12.00 -56.09 -17.61
N ALA A 585 12.82 -56.93 -16.99
CA ALA A 585 14.23 -56.64 -16.74
C ALA A 585 15.10 -57.63 -17.52
N ASN A 586 16.10 -57.15 -18.25
CA ASN A 586 17.06 -58.02 -18.92
C ASN A 586 18.44 -57.36 -19.09
N GLU A 587 19.49 -58.16 -19.08
CA GLU A 587 20.89 -57.72 -19.29
C GLU A 587 21.37 -56.63 -18.31
N ASN A 588 20.80 -56.58 -17.10
CA ASN A 588 21.22 -55.63 -16.08
C ASN A 588 22.31 -56.22 -15.17
N GLY A 589 23.00 -55.40 -14.38
CA GLY A 589 23.99 -55.84 -13.39
C GLY A 589 23.41 -56.73 -12.27
N GLY A 590 22.12 -56.59 -12.01
CA GLY A 590 21.25 -57.53 -11.29
C GLY A 590 19.81 -57.35 -11.79
N ASP A 591 18.92 -58.33 -11.61
CA ASP A 591 17.58 -58.20 -12.20
C ASP A 591 16.60 -57.49 -11.26
N VAL A 592 16.46 -58.01 -10.03
CA VAL A 592 15.49 -57.48 -9.04
C VAL A 592 15.98 -57.65 -7.60
N VAL A 593 15.81 -56.59 -6.79
CA VAL A 593 15.76 -56.63 -5.31
C VAL A 593 14.38 -56.13 -4.87
N VAL A 594 13.69 -56.88 -4.01
CA VAL A 594 12.26 -56.68 -3.64
C VAL A 594 12.10 -57.01 -2.15
N ASP A 595 11.66 -56.03 -1.33
CA ASP A 595 11.34 -56.21 0.09
C ASP A 595 9.85 -56.59 0.28
N LEU A 596 9.56 -57.75 0.90
CA LEU A 596 8.20 -58.27 1.04
C LEU A 596 7.39 -57.56 2.15
N PRO A 597 6.05 -57.42 2.02
CA PRO A 597 5.16 -58.06 1.05
C PRO A 597 4.86 -57.18 -0.19
N LEU A 598 4.98 -57.76 -1.38
CA LEU A 598 4.75 -57.09 -2.68
C LEU A 598 3.82 -57.95 -3.54
N GLU A 599 2.87 -57.33 -4.25
CA GLU A 599 2.10 -57.99 -5.31
C GLU A 599 2.94 -57.98 -6.59
N VAL A 600 3.56 -59.12 -6.92
CA VAL A 600 4.48 -59.29 -8.04
C VAL A 600 3.92 -60.31 -9.02
N ASP A 601 3.34 -59.85 -10.13
CA ASP A 601 2.63 -60.70 -11.09
C ASP A 601 3.02 -60.42 -12.55
N TYR A 602 3.14 -61.48 -13.34
CA TYR A 602 3.41 -61.45 -14.80
C TYR A 602 4.71 -60.74 -15.25
N ASN A 603 5.72 -60.60 -14.39
CA ASN A 603 6.99 -59.97 -14.74
C ASN A 603 7.99 -60.95 -15.38
N TYR A 604 8.88 -60.44 -16.25
CA TYR A 604 9.99 -61.18 -16.86
C TYR A 604 11.34 -60.63 -16.35
N TRP A 605 12.15 -61.50 -15.74
CA TRP A 605 13.41 -61.16 -15.10
C TRP A 605 14.57 -61.95 -15.71
N GLY A 606 14.95 -61.63 -16.95
CA GLY A 606 16.15 -62.10 -17.65
C GLY A 606 16.67 -63.52 -17.34
N ASP A 607 17.99 -63.67 -17.41
CA ASP A 607 18.75 -64.87 -16.99
C ASP A 607 19.47 -64.65 -15.63
N GLY A 608 19.22 -63.52 -14.95
CA GLY A 608 19.96 -63.08 -13.78
C GLY A 608 19.39 -63.58 -12.44
N VAL A 609 20.15 -63.27 -11.38
CA VAL A 609 19.94 -63.79 -10.02
C VAL A 609 18.89 -62.94 -9.30
N PHE A 610 17.78 -63.56 -8.89
CA PHE A 610 16.83 -62.97 -7.93
C PHE A 610 17.49 -62.91 -6.55
N VAL A 611 17.73 -61.71 -6.02
CA VAL A 611 18.32 -61.52 -4.68
C VAL A 611 17.25 -60.92 -3.78
N VAL A 612 16.65 -61.76 -2.93
CA VAL A 612 15.82 -61.31 -1.80
C VAL A 612 16.76 -60.83 -0.70
N ASP A 613 16.67 -59.56 -0.30
CA ASP A 613 17.40 -59.04 0.86
C ASP A 613 16.73 -59.50 2.18
N HIS A 614 17.53 -59.72 3.21
CA HIS A 614 17.27 -60.54 4.41
C HIS A 614 16.35 -59.81 5.43
N ASP A 615 15.36 -60.39 6.13
CA ASP A 615 15.49 -61.34 7.25
C ASP A 615 14.08 -61.65 7.87
N ALA A 616 13.83 -62.90 8.28
CA ALA A 616 12.71 -63.43 9.10
C ALA A 616 11.28 -63.66 8.51
N ASN A 617 11.00 -64.97 8.28
CA ASN A 617 9.71 -65.65 8.45
C ASN A 617 8.54 -65.34 7.49
N LEU A 618 8.54 -65.92 6.28
CA LEU A 618 7.47 -66.79 5.76
C LEU A 618 7.74 -67.11 4.27
N LEU A 619 8.48 -68.18 4.02
CA LEU A 619 8.35 -68.93 2.77
C LEU A 619 7.74 -70.27 3.14
N CYS A 620 6.42 -70.35 3.08
CA CYS A 620 5.75 -71.63 3.02
C CYS A 620 6.10 -72.28 1.67
N ASP A 621 7.03 -73.22 1.72
CA ASP A 621 6.85 -74.46 0.98
C ASP A 621 5.53 -75.07 1.46
N SER A 622 4.49 -74.93 0.65
CA SER A 622 3.41 -75.90 0.64
C SER A 622 3.07 -76.22 -0.80
N ALA A 623 3.78 -77.22 -1.33
CA ALA A 623 3.22 -78.33 -2.09
C ALA A 623 1.73 -78.14 -2.50
N ASP A 624 1.50 -77.45 -3.62
CA ASP A 624 0.58 -77.83 -4.70
C ASP A 624 0.47 -76.67 -5.72
N GLY A 625 1.28 -76.73 -6.78
CA GLY A 625 1.16 -75.91 -8.00
C GLY A 625 2.10 -74.69 -8.07
N PRO A 626 2.86 -74.50 -9.16
CA PRO A 626 3.76 -73.35 -9.29
C PRO A 626 2.95 -72.07 -9.57
N PRO A 627 3.27 -70.92 -8.95
CA PRO A 627 3.04 -69.64 -9.62
C PRO A 627 3.96 -69.60 -10.84
N GLY A 628 3.39 -69.22 -11.98
CA GLY A 628 3.96 -69.44 -13.32
C GLY A 628 5.32 -68.81 -13.54
N PHE A 629 6.38 -69.55 -13.22
CA PHE A 629 7.68 -69.40 -13.85
C PHE A 629 7.59 -70.02 -15.24
N VAL A 630 7.68 -69.21 -16.30
CA VAL A 630 8.02 -69.73 -17.62
C VAL A 630 9.48 -70.17 -17.53
N ASN A 631 9.69 -71.49 -17.61
CA ASN A 631 11.01 -72.10 -17.64
C ASN A 631 11.83 -71.51 -18.80
N THR A 632 13.07 -71.11 -18.52
CA THR A 632 14.00 -70.37 -19.42
C THR A 632 14.43 -71.17 -20.67
N GLU A 633 13.97 -72.40 -20.85
CA GLU A 633 14.24 -73.19 -22.06
C GLU A 633 13.15 -73.04 -23.16
N ASP A 634 12.00 -72.42 -22.88
CA ASP A 634 10.81 -72.45 -23.76
C ASP A 634 10.45 -71.12 -24.46
N LEU A 635 11.14 -70.01 -24.18
CA LEU A 635 10.83 -68.68 -24.73
C LEU A 635 12.09 -67.95 -25.21
N ASP A 636 12.07 -67.46 -26.46
CA ASP A 636 13.17 -66.66 -27.04
C ASP A 636 12.62 -65.30 -27.50
N VAL A 637 13.29 -64.20 -27.12
CA VAL A 637 12.97 -62.85 -27.61
C VAL A 637 13.75 -62.62 -28.90
N VAL A 638 13.05 -62.54 -30.04
CA VAL A 638 13.69 -62.22 -31.33
C VAL A 638 13.86 -60.71 -31.44
N THR A 639 15.09 -60.21 -31.24
CA THR A 639 15.47 -58.85 -31.63
C THR A 639 16.22 -58.89 -32.95
N ASP A 640 15.66 -58.31 -34.01
CA ASP A 640 16.44 -57.97 -35.21
C ASP A 640 17.07 -56.59 -34.98
N LEU A 641 18.36 -56.57 -34.70
CA LEU A 641 19.15 -55.38 -34.38
C LEU A 641 19.47 -54.51 -35.62
N SER A 642 18.84 -54.73 -36.78
CA SER A 642 19.20 -54.08 -38.04
C SER A 642 18.26 -52.99 -38.57
N LEU A 643 17.17 -52.61 -37.86
CA LEU A 643 16.23 -51.59 -38.34
C LEU A 643 15.90 -50.49 -37.30
N PRO A 644 15.71 -49.22 -37.71
CA PRO A 644 15.75 -48.06 -36.79
C PRO A 644 14.37 -47.61 -36.26
N ASN A 645 13.35 -48.45 -36.27
CA ASN A 645 12.00 -48.06 -35.81
C ASN A 645 11.49 -48.99 -34.71
N PHE A 646 11.78 -48.65 -33.46
CA PHE A 646 11.28 -49.33 -32.26
C PHE A 646 9.94 -48.73 -31.84
N GLY A 647 8.87 -49.52 -31.91
CA GLY A 647 7.53 -49.09 -31.53
C GLY A 647 6.44 -50.11 -31.83
N ARG A 648 6.66 -51.39 -31.49
CA ARG A 648 5.67 -52.48 -31.39
C ARG A 648 6.36 -53.75 -30.89
N CYS A 649 5.83 -54.35 -29.82
CA CYS A 649 6.18 -55.71 -29.41
C CYS A 649 5.52 -56.70 -30.40
N TYR A 650 6.29 -57.52 -31.14
CA TYR A 650 5.78 -58.38 -32.22
C TYR A 650 5.47 -59.83 -31.82
N GLY A 651 5.51 -60.17 -30.52
CA GLY A 651 4.95 -61.42 -30.02
C GLY A 651 5.93 -62.35 -29.30
N LEU A 652 5.35 -63.32 -28.60
CA LEU A 652 6.01 -64.37 -27.85
C LEU A 652 6.21 -65.60 -28.76
N ARG A 653 7.43 -66.15 -28.84
CA ARG A 653 7.71 -67.42 -29.54
C ARG A 653 7.89 -68.56 -28.53
N LEU A 654 6.99 -69.54 -28.57
CA LEU A 654 7.06 -70.76 -27.78
C LEU A 654 7.88 -71.84 -28.51
N LYS A 655 8.85 -72.47 -27.83
CA LYS A 655 9.73 -73.53 -28.41
C LYS A 655 9.17 -74.96 -28.29
N GLN A 656 7.84 -75.14 -28.20
CA GLN A 656 7.27 -76.49 -28.16
C GLN A 656 6.84 -76.99 -29.55
N SER A 657 7.28 -78.20 -29.92
CA SER A 657 6.94 -78.87 -31.19
C SER A 657 5.51 -79.45 -31.22
N SER A 658 4.72 -79.29 -30.15
CA SER A 658 3.28 -79.58 -30.16
C SER A 658 2.61 -79.00 -28.93
N ILE A 659 1.50 -78.29 -29.13
CA ILE A 659 0.57 -77.87 -28.06
C ILE A 659 -0.66 -78.78 -28.12
N CYS A 660 -1.01 -79.41 -26.99
CA CYS A 660 -2.27 -80.13 -26.84
C CYS A 660 -3.22 -79.24 -26.03
N LEU A 661 -4.12 -78.53 -26.72
CA LEU A 661 -5.19 -77.77 -26.05
C LEU A 661 -6.33 -78.74 -25.74
N ASP A 662 -6.48 -79.10 -24.46
CA ASP A 662 -7.66 -79.82 -24.03
C ASP A 662 -8.89 -78.90 -24.12
N SER A 663 -10.06 -79.48 -24.41
CA SER A 663 -11.27 -78.70 -24.68
C SER A 663 -11.65 -77.86 -23.46
N GLY A 664 -11.40 -76.54 -23.52
CA GLY A 664 -11.70 -75.62 -22.42
C GLY A 664 -10.80 -74.40 -22.32
N VAL A 665 -9.69 -74.32 -23.05
CA VAL A 665 -8.85 -73.10 -23.06
C VAL A 665 -9.49 -72.04 -23.97
N ALA A 666 -9.96 -70.95 -23.35
CA ALA A 666 -10.35 -69.72 -24.05
C ALA A 666 -9.33 -68.62 -23.70
N LEU A 667 -8.63 -68.10 -24.71
CA LEU A 667 -7.92 -66.83 -24.60
C LEU A 667 -8.97 -65.72 -24.72
N GLY A 668 -9.42 -65.22 -23.57
CA GLY A 668 -10.46 -64.19 -23.49
C GLY A 668 -9.90 -62.82 -23.85
N VAL A 669 -10.31 -62.27 -24.99
CA VAL A 669 -10.27 -60.82 -25.22
C VAL A 669 -11.53 -60.24 -24.57
N GLY A 670 -11.36 -59.24 -23.70
CA GLY A 670 -12.46 -58.60 -22.97
C GLY A 670 -13.61 -58.20 -23.90
N ALA A 671 -14.84 -58.31 -23.38
CA ALA A 671 -16.11 -58.38 -24.12
C ALA A 671 -16.48 -57.21 -25.07
N ASN A 672 -15.60 -56.22 -25.28
CA ASN A 672 -15.85 -55.03 -26.12
C ASN A 672 -14.70 -54.67 -27.08
N SER A 673 -13.84 -55.62 -27.48
CA SER A 673 -12.77 -55.35 -28.46
C SER A 673 -12.98 -56.14 -29.76
N ASP A 674 -12.67 -55.49 -30.90
CA ASP A 674 -12.78 -56.06 -32.24
C ASP A 674 -12.04 -57.40 -32.36
N PRO A 675 -12.52 -58.35 -33.19
CA PRO A 675 -11.89 -59.65 -33.34
C PRO A 675 -10.47 -59.50 -33.90
N VAL A 676 -9.47 -59.89 -33.12
CA VAL A 676 -8.09 -60.02 -33.58
C VAL A 676 -8.02 -61.26 -34.48
N LEU A 677 -7.76 -61.04 -35.77
CA LEU A 677 -7.55 -62.11 -36.75
C LEU A 677 -6.15 -62.71 -36.54
N PHE A 678 -6.08 -63.88 -35.91
CA PHE A 678 -4.85 -64.66 -35.86
C PHE A 678 -4.63 -65.36 -37.20
N THR A 679 -3.54 -65.00 -37.90
CA THR A 679 -3.09 -65.75 -39.06
C THR A 679 -1.98 -66.68 -38.61
N VAL A 680 -2.27 -67.99 -38.57
CA VAL A 680 -1.26 -69.02 -38.30
C VAL A 680 -0.60 -69.37 -39.62
N ASP A 681 0.64 -68.94 -39.83
CA ASP A 681 1.44 -69.34 -40.98
C ASP A 681 2.17 -70.65 -40.64
N MET A 682 1.67 -71.78 -41.17
CA MET A 682 2.33 -73.08 -41.02
C MET A 682 3.33 -73.28 -42.15
N THR A 683 4.45 -72.56 -42.08
CA THR A 683 5.63 -72.80 -42.92
C THR A 683 6.76 -73.37 -42.09
N ASP A 684 6.57 -74.57 -41.55
CA ASP A 684 7.51 -75.68 -41.70
C ASP A 684 6.94 -76.93 -40.99
N ALA A 685 7.08 -78.07 -41.63
CA ALA A 685 6.52 -79.34 -41.17
C ALA A 685 7.27 -79.88 -39.95
N GLY A 686 6.62 -79.87 -38.79
CA GLY A 686 7.08 -80.49 -37.56
C GLY A 686 6.01 -80.40 -36.49
#